data_AF-A0A4D6ME36-F1
#
_entry.id   AF-A0A4D6ME36-F1
#
_cell.length_a   1.000
_cell.length_b   1.000
_cell.length_c   1.000
_cell.angle_alpha   90.00
_cell.angle_beta   90.00
_cell.angle_gamma   90.00
#
_symmetry.space_group_name_H-M   'P 1'
#
loop_
_entity.id
_entity.type
_entity.pdbx_description
1 polymer ?
#
loop_
_entity_poly.entity_id
_entity_poly.type
_entity_poly.pdbx_seq_one_letter_code
_entity_poly.pdbx_strand_id
1 'polypeptide(L)'
;MASPSENSTNSTATRPQRKAKKRAAAAICQLLGNAKKKRVVLGDLTNVSNAVAVSESPKRKKVKLKNVDERSDPQLCGTYSSDIYQYLFGLEVVPRLRPMPDYVQKVQNDVDGNMRGVLVDWLIEVAEEYGLVSDTLYFCVAYIDRFLSLKVLSRQRLQLLGVAAMLVASKYEEVKPPEVEDFCFVTDNTYSKEEVLNMEADILMALKFELGAPTVGTFLRRFCGVGQQGVDTSDLQFEFLSCYLAELSLLDYYCIKFLPSLVAASVVFLARFMLSTKTHPWNLALHQLTTYKPAELKECILNIHDLYLRRRGSSLQGVREKYKQHKFKCVATTPSPPDIPLYFFEFSRREAKKRAAAAICEMQGNAKKKRVVLGDLTNVSDAATAAVAVSETQKRKKIKLQKPVPTVDTPEKVDGRSDPQLGGPYVSDIYEYLCGMEVLPSKRPLPDYVQKVQKDVNANMRAVLVDWLVEVAEEYKLVSDTLYFCVAYIDRFLSLNVLSRHRLQLLGVAAMLIASKYEEIKPPEVEDFCYITDNTYSKEEVVNMEADILKALRFELGGPTVKTFLRRFCRVGQEGIDTSDLQFDFLSCYLAELSLLDYNCVKFVPSLVAASVVFLARFMLSPKKHPWNSALHQLTRYKPADFKECVLNVHDLYLSRKGPSLQAVREKYQQHKTRVAMVAMVAMVAPIARLP
;
A
#
# COMPACT_ATOMS: atom_id res chain seq x y z
N MET A 1 20.45 61.88 11.80
CA MET A 1 21.21 60.84 11.08
C MET A 1 20.25 60.11 10.16
N ALA A 2 20.67 59.91 8.92
CA ALA A 2 19.84 59.86 7.73
C ALA A 2 18.98 58.60 7.55
N SER A 3 17.76 58.79 7.02
CA SER A 3 17.12 57.91 6.03
C SER A 3 15.92 58.65 5.42
N PRO A 4 15.92 58.86 4.08
CA PRO A 4 14.67 58.70 3.36
C PRO A 4 14.82 58.06 1.96
N SER A 5 13.65 57.72 1.43
CA SER A 5 13.27 57.49 0.04
C SER A 5 13.54 56.13 -0.61
N GLU A 6 12.41 55.44 -0.80
CA GLU A 6 12.11 54.53 -1.90
C GLU A 6 12.48 55.14 -3.26
N ASN A 7 12.97 54.30 -4.18
CA ASN A 7 12.57 54.42 -5.57
C ASN A 7 12.64 53.09 -6.33
N SER A 8 11.62 52.89 -7.14
CA SER A 8 11.29 51.75 -7.98
C SER A 8 12.34 51.38 -9.03
N THR A 9 12.46 50.08 -9.36
CA THR A 9 12.60 49.63 -10.75
C THR A 9 11.87 48.31 -11.00
N ASN A 10 10.84 48.39 -11.86
CA ASN A 10 10.25 47.26 -12.56
C ASN A 10 11.29 46.62 -13.48
N SER A 11 11.36 45.29 -13.53
CA SER A 11 11.82 44.60 -14.74
C SER A 11 11.16 43.22 -14.88
N THR A 12 10.38 43.13 -15.94
CA THR A 12 9.64 42.00 -16.51
C THR A 12 10.49 40.76 -16.77
N ALA A 13 10.03 39.59 -16.34
CA ALA A 13 10.50 38.30 -16.87
C ALA A 13 9.35 37.27 -16.95
N THR A 14 8.35 37.55 -17.78
CA THR A 14 7.52 36.47 -18.33
C THR A 14 8.18 35.95 -19.61
N ARG A 15 8.14 34.61 -19.77
CA ARG A 15 8.31 33.83 -21.02
C ARG A 15 9.61 33.01 -21.14
N PRO A 16 9.60 31.79 -20.57
CA PRO A 16 9.89 30.58 -21.35
C PRO A 16 8.76 29.53 -21.35
N GLN A 17 7.75 29.67 -20.48
CA GLN A 17 6.70 28.67 -20.18
C GLN A 17 5.68 28.38 -21.31
N ARG A 18 5.77 29.06 -22.46
CA ARG A 18 4.77 28.93 -23.56
C ARG A 18 5.22 28.04 -24.72
N LYS A 19 6.48 27.58 -24.74
CA LYS A 19 7.02 26.72 -25.81
C LYS A 19 6.89 25.22 -25.51
N ALA A 20 6.90 24.81 -24.23
CA ALA A 20 6.72 23.42 -23.79
C ALA A 20 5.27 22.91 -24.02
N LYS A 21 4.25 23.70 -23.63
CA LYS A 21 2.81 23.42 -23.82
C LYS A 21 2.35 23.07 -25.25
N LYS A 22 3.18 23.31 -26.28
CA LYS A 22 2.76 23.21 -27.70
C LYS A 22 3.47 22.10 -28.47
N ARG A 23 4.53 21.48 -27.93
CA ARG A 23 5.37 20.53 -28.68
C ARG A 23 5.02 19.06 -28.43
N ALA A 24 4.67 18.64 -27.21
CA ALA A 24 4.36 17.23 -26.91
C ALA A 24 2.86 16.87 -27.05
N ALA A 25 1.94 17.73 -26.59
CA ALA A 25 0.49 17.54 -26.79
C ALA A 25 0.11 17.53 -28.29
N ALA A 26 0.88 18.20 -29.15
CA ALA A 26 0.71 18.12 -30.60
C ALA A 26 1.25 16.80 -31.20
N ALA A 27 2.29 16.19 -30.60
CA ALA A 27 2.91 14.96 -31.09
C ALA A 27 2.05 13.71 -30.80
N ILE A 28 1.40 13.66 -29.64
CA ILE A 28 0.44 12.58 -29.29
C ILE A 28 -0.83 12.70 -30.17
N CYS A 29 -1.34 13.92 -30.38
CA CYS A 29 -2.48 14.14 -31.29
C CYS A 29 -2.14 13.92 -32.78
N GLN A 30 -0.89 14.15 -33.21
CA GLN A 30 -0.46 13.93 -34.59
C GLN A 30 -0.29 12.44 -34.95
N LEU A 31 0.03 11.57 -33.97
CA LEU A 31 0.10 10.12 -34.17
C LEU A 31 -1.28 9.41 -34.20
N LEU A 32 -2.38 10.16 -34.01
CA LEU A 32 -3.75 9.66 -33.92
C LEU A 32 -4.76 10.21 -34.96
N GLY A 33 -4.31 11.03 -35.93
CA GLY A 33 -5.12 11.39 -37.11
C GLY A 33 -5.87 12.74 -37.05
N ASN A 34 -5.47 13.62 -37.97
CA ASN A 34 -6.05 14.86 -38.55
C ASN A 34 -6.28 16.16 -37.74
N ALA A 35 -5.31 17.09 -37.96
CA ALA A 35 -5.37 18.52 -38.39
C ALA A 35 -6.63 19.40 -38.13
N LYS A 36 -6.60 20.70 -37.82
CA LYS A 36 -5.61 21.82 -37.82
C LYS A 36 -6.18 22.94 -36.91
N LYS A 37 -5.36 23.67 -36.14
CA LYS A 37 -5.80 24.78 -35.26
C LYS A 37 -6.11 26.08 -36.03
N LYS A 38 -7.30 26.65 -35.79
CA LYS A 38 -7.54 28.11 -35.65
C LYS A 38 -8.52 28.31 -34.49
N ARG A 39 -8.18 29.21 -33.55
CA ARG A 39 -9.12 29.66 -32.51
C ARG A 39 -10.25 30.42 -33.20
N VAL A 40 -11.45 29.84 -33.23
CA VAL A 40 -12.72 30.53 -33.33
C VAL A 40 -13.71 29.70 -32.50
N VAL A 41 -14.43 30.38 -31.61
CA VAL A 41 -15.56 29.85 -30.85
C VAL A 41 -16.59 29.31 -31.84
N LEU A 42 -17.04 28.05 -31.68
CA LEU A 42 -18.26 27.59 -32.32
C LEU A 42 -19.28 27.26 -31.23
N GLY A 43 -20.12 28.25 -30.94
CA GLY A 43 -21.47 28.02 -30.46
C GLY A 43 -22.39 27.67 -31.64
N ASP A 44 -23.49 27.04 -31.26
CA ASP A 44 -24.72 26.75 -32.00
C ASP A 44 -24.67 25.73 -33.14
N LEU A 45 -25.12 24.52 -32.80
CA LEU A 45 -26.14 23.82 -33.58
C LEU A 45 -27.28 23.40 -32.66
N THR A 46 -28.39 24.11 -32.80
CA THR A 46 -29.72 23.74 -32.33
C THR A 46 -30.18 22.45 -33.02
N ASN A 47 -30.77 21.54 -32.24
CA ASN A 47 -31.94 20.80 -32.70
C ASN A 47 -32.74 20.26 -31.51
N VAL A 48 -33.83 20.99 -31.24
CA VAL A 48 -35.01 20.50 -30.55
C VAL A 48 -35.69 19.48 -31.47
N SER A 49 -36.10 18.32 -30.95
CA SER A 49 -37.38 17.69 -31.33
C SER A 49 -37.78 16.57 -30.37
N ASN A 50 -38.91 16.82 -29.72
CA ASN A 50 -39.96 15.89 -29.30
C ASN A 50 -39.67 14.90 -28.17
N ALA A 51 -39.88 15.39 -26.95
CA ALA A 51 -40.42 14.59 -25.87
C ALA A 51 -41.88 14.23 -26.19
N VAL A 52 -42.16 12.95 -26.44
CA VAL A 52 -43.50 12.37 -26.28
C VAL A 52 -43.58 11.83 -24.86
N ALA A 53 -44.51 12.38 -24.08
CA ALA A 53 -44.86 11.88 -22.77
C ALA A 53 -45.51 10.50 -22.91
N VAL A 54 -44.89 9.47 -22.32
CA VAL A 54 -45.54 8.20 -22.02
C VAL A 54 -45.48 8.01 -20.51
N SER A 55 -46.66 8.01 -19.90
CA SER A 55 -46.89 7.67 -18.51
C SER A 55 -46.72 6.17 -18.29
N GLU A 56 -45.77 5.77 -17.44
CA GLU A 56 -45.74 4.41 -16.88
C GLU A 56 -45.69 4.44 -15.34
N SER A 57 -46.63 3.69 -14.78
CA SER A 57 -46.93 3.36 -13.38
C SER A 57 -45.73 2.97 -12.49
N PRO A 58 -45.85 3.10 -11.15
CA PRO A 58 -44.72 2.98 -10.22
C PRO A 58 -44.18 1.54 -10.14
N LYS A 59 -42.97 1.33 -10.67
CA LYS A 59 -42.18 0.11 -10.43
C LYS A 59 -41.59 0.17 -9.02
N ARG A 60 -41.87 -0.86 -8.22
CA ARG A 60 -41.39 -1.09 -6.84
C ARG A 60 -39.92 -0.68 -6.68
N LYS A 61 -39.66 0.23 -5.73
CA LYS A 61 -38.30 0.51 -5.24
C LYS A 61 -37.71 -0.78 -4.65
N LYS A 62 -36.81 -1.45 -5.40
CA LYS A 62 -35.74 -2.21 -4.76
C LYS A 62 -34.94 -1.20 -3.95
N VAL A 63 -34.92 -1.37 -2.63
CA VAL A 63 -34.03 -0.61 -1.76
C VAL A 63 -32.60 -0.96 -2.19
N LYS A 64 -32.01 -0.15 -3.05
CA LYS A 64 -30.55 -0.11 -3.18
C LYS A 64 -30.06 0.40 -1.84
N LEU A 65 -29.29 -0.42 -1.11
CA LEU A 65 -28.44 0.09 -0.05
C LEU A 65 -27.66 1.26 -0.67
N LYS A 66 -27.79 2.47 -0.11
CA LYS A 66 -26.84 3.54 -0.42
C LYS A 66 -25.46 2.98 -0.15
N ASN A 67 -24.54 3.13 -1.11
CA ASN A 67 -23.12 2.86 -0.86
C ASN A 67 -22.72 3.72 0.33
N VAL A 68 -22.45 3.08 1.47
CA VAL A 68 -22.02 3.74 2.71
C VAL A 68 -20.66 4.44 2.51
N ASP A 69 -19.96 4.09 1.42
CA ASP A 69 -18.65 4.60 1.04
C ASP A 69 -18.69 5.90 0.20
N GLU A 70 -19.85 6.53 -0.02
CA GLU A 70 -19.97 7.88 -0.65
C GLU A 70 -19.65 9.03 0.31
N ARG A 71 -19.04 8.78 1.47
CA ARG A 71 -18.43 9.85 2.27
C ARG A 71 -17.24 10.40 1.48
N SER A 72 -17.15 11.72 1.36
CA SER A 72 -16.22 12.48 0.51
C SER A 72 -14.72 12.32 0.85
N ASP A 73 -14.34 11.29 1.60
CA ASP A 73 -12.95 11.00 1.99
C ASP A 73 -12.31 10.10 0.91
N PRO A 74 -11.33 10.61 0.14
CA PRO A 74 -10.60 9.84 -0.86
C PRO A 74 -9.91 8.58 -0.30
N GLN A 75 -9.60 8.53 1.00
CA GLN A 75 -8.99 7.36 1.64
C GLN A 75 -9.95 6.18 1.81
N LEU A 76 -11.27 6.41 1.81
CA LEU A 76 -12.27 5.34 1.94
C LEU A 76 -12.43 4.51 0.66
N CYS A 77 -11.90 5.00 -0.47
CA CYS A 77 -11.75 4.21 -1.70
C CYS A 77 -13.05 3.54 -2.17
N GLY A 78 -14.19 4.25 -2.08
CA GLY A 78 -15.53 3.65 -2.20
C GLY A 78 -15.78 2.83 -3.48
N THR A 79 -15.11 3.17 -4.59
CA THR A 79 -15.27 2.48 -5.89
C THR A 79 -14.71 1.05 -5.89
N TYR A 80 -13.66 0.77 -5.12
CA TYR A 80 -12.99 -0.54 -5.05
C TYR A 80 -12.89 -1.07 -3.61
N SER A 81 -13.67 -0.49 -2.70
CA SER A 81 -13.73 -0.89 -1.30
C SER A 81 -14.11 -2.37 -1.15
N SER A 82 -14.99 -2.90 -2.01
CA SER A 82 -15.35 -4.32 -2.01
C SER A 82 -14.16 -5.23 -2.35
N ASP A 83 -13.36 -4.85 -3.35
CA ASP A 83 -12.18 -5.61 -3.77
C ASP A 83 -11.09 -5.57 -2.68
N ILE A 84 -10.86 -4.40 -2.07
CA ILE A 84 -9.93 -4.24 -0.94
C ILE A 84 -10.31 -5.19 0.19
N TYR A 85 -11.58 -5.19 0.60
CA TYR A 85 -12.00 -6.02 1.73
C TYR A 85 -11.97 -7.50 1.39
N GLN A 86 -12.31 -7.89 0.16
CA GLN A 86 -12.14 -9.27 -0.30
C GLN A 86 -10.66 -9.71 -0.24
N TYR A 87 -9.72 -8.84 -0.62
CA TYR A 87 -8.29 -9.07 -0.48
C TYR A 87 -7.86 -9.18 0.99
N LEU A 88 -8.33 -8.29 1.86
CA LEU A 88 -8.03 -8.30 3.30
C LEU A 88 -8.58 -9.55 4.01
N PHE A 89 -9.80 -9.98 3.69
CA PHE A 89 -10.37 -11.26 4.15
C PHE A 89 -9.53 -12.46 3.68
N GLY A 90 -8.98 -12.39 2.46
CA GLY A 90 -8.05 -13.41 1.96
C GLY A 90 -6.70 -13.39 2.69
N LEU A 91 -6.17 -12.22 3.03
CA LEU A 91 -4.91 -12.07 3.74
C LEU A 91 -4.97 -12.53 5.20
N GLU A 92 -6.05 -12.24 5.92
CA GLU A 92 -6.13 -12.55 7.35
C GLU A 92 -6.12 -14.06 7.67
N VAL A 93 -6.38 -14.92 6.67
CA VAL A 93 -6.32 -16.38 6.80
C VAL A 93 -4.99 -16.98 6.35
N VAL A 94 -4.07 -16.17 5.81
CA VAL A 94 -2.75 -16.63 5.34
C VAL A 94 -1.91 -17.09 6.54
N PRO A 95 -1.50 -18.37 6.63
CA PRO A 95 -0.87 -18.91 7.84
C PRO A 95 0.42 -18.20 8.28
N ARG A 96 1.25 -17.73 7.34
CA ARG A 96 2.50 -16.99 7.66
C ARG A 96 2.28 -15.58 8.22
N LEU A 97 1.09 -15.00 8.01
CA LEU A 97 0.70 -13.69 8.53
C LEU A 97 -0.04 -13.79 9.87
N ARG A 98 -0.27 -15.03 10.35
CA ARG A 98 -0.97 -15.32 11.60
C ARG A 98 0.00 -15.67 12.72
N PRO A 99 -0.20 -15.14 13.93
CA PRO A 99 0.38 -15.78 15.11
C PRO A 99 -0.21 -17.18 15.31
N MET A 100 0.59 -18.08 15.87
CA MET A 100 0.17 -19.42 16.27
C MET A 100 -0.70 -19.30 17.53
N PRO A 101 -1.98 -19.75 17.53
CA PRO A 101 -2.89 -19.54 18.66
C PRO A 101 -2.44 -20.17 20.00
N ASP A 102 -1.53 -21.14 19.96
CA ASP A 102 -1.00 -21.87 21.11
C ASP A 102 0.53 -21.74 21.25
N TYR A 103 1.11 -20.62 20.81
CA TYR A 103 2.57 -20.40 20.91
C TYR A 103 3.08 -20.39 22.35
N VAL A 104 2.28 -19.96 23.33
CA VAL A 104 2.67 -19.99 24.75
C VAL A 104 2.91 -21.42 25.21
N GLN A 105 2.12 -22.38 24.71
CA GLN A 105 2.22 -23.78 25.08
C GLN A 105 3.23 -24.56 24.23
N LYS A 106 3.36 -24.21 22.94
CA LYS A 106 4.16 -24.98 21.97
C LYS A 106 5.57 -24.44 21.73
N VAL A 107 5.79 -23.15 21.96
CA VAL A 107 7.04 -22.47 21.60
C VAL A 107 7.70 -21.88 22.85
N GLN A 108 6.94 -21.16 23.67
CA GLN A 108 7.49 -20.47 24.84
C GLN A 108 7.66 -21.42 26.03
N ASN A 109 8.74 -21.19 26.79
CA ASN A 109 9.02 -21.93 28.03
C ASN A 109 9.04 -21.01 29.27
N ASP A 110 9.22 -19.70 29.08
CA ASP A 110 9.45 -18.73 30.16
C ASP A 110 8.48 -17.53 30.14
N VAL A 111 7.75 -17.35 29.04
CA VAL A 111 6.77 -16.28 28.83
C VAL A 111 5.37 -16.89 28.78
N ASP A 112 4.46 -16.37 29.59
CA ASP A 112 3.06 -16.78 29.60
C ASP A 112 2.12 -15.68 29.06
N GLY A 113 0.83 -16.03 28.92
CA GLY A 113 -0.19 -15.11 28.43
C GLY A 113 -0.45 -13.90 29.35
N ASN A 114 -0.21 -14.04 30.65
CA ASN A 114 -0.40 -12.94 31.61
C ASN A 114 0.74 -11.92 31.50
N MET A 115 2.00 -12.38 31.39
CA MET A 115 3.15 -11.52 31.12
C MET A 115 2.98 -10.74 29.81
N ARG A 116 2.46 -11.40 28.76
CA ARG A 116 2.11 -10.76 27.49
C ARG A 116 0.98 -9.72 27.66
N GLY A 117 -0.04 -10.01 28.46
CA GLY A 117 -1.10 -9.05 28.79
C GLY A 117 -0.57 -7.80 29.51
N VAL A 118 0.34 -7.98 30.48
CA VAL A 118 1.01 -6.88 31.20
C VAL A 118 1.87 -6.03 30.25
N LEU A 119 2.61 -6.66 29.35
CA LEU A 119 3.39 -5.94 28.33
C LEU A 119 2.47 -5.06 27.46
N VAL A 120 1.36 -5.62 26.95
CA VAL A 120 0.47 -4.87 26.06
C VAL A 120 -0.27 -3.75 26.80
N ASP A 121 -0.65 -3.95 28.07
CA ASP A 121 -1.24 -2.87 28.89
C ASP A 121 -0.29 -1.68 29.02
N TRP A 122 0.99 -1.96 29.29
CA TRP A 122 2.02 -0.91 29.32
C TRP A 122 2.25 -0.25 27.96
N LEU A 123 2.28 -1.02 26.86
CA LEU A 123 2.45 -0.46 25.52
C LEU A 123 1.30 0.46 25.08
N ILE A 124 0.09 0.29 25.65
CA ILE A 124 -1.03 1.21 25.43
C ILE A 124 -0.74 2.59 26.04
N GLU A 125 -0.13 2.62 27.22
CA GLU A 125 0.30 3.86 27.88
C GLU A 125 1.42 4.53 27.08
N VAL A 126 2.41 3.76 26.62
CA VAL A 126 3.49 4.25 25.75
C VAL A 126 2.92 4.87 24.46
N ALA A 127 1.97 4.19 23.81
CA ALA A 127 1.35 4.71 22.60
C ALA A 127 0.58 6.03 22.85
N GLU A 128 -0.04 6.18 24.03
CA GLU A 128 -0.72 7.41 24.41
C GLU A 128 0.27 8.56 24.70
N GLU A 129 1.36 8.28 25.41
CA GLU A 129 2.39 9.28 25.75
C GLU A 129 3.03 9.88 24.49
N TYR A 130 3.35 9.04 23.50
CA TYR A 130 3.91 9.49 22.22
C TYR A 130 2.86 9.94 21.19
N GLY A 131 1.57 9.87 21.54
CA GLY A 131 0.48 10.27 20.64
C GLY A 131 0.39 9.44 19.36
N LEU A 132 0.75 8.16 19.41
CA LEU A 132 0.74 7.25 18.27
C LEU A 132 -0.70 6.95 17.81
N VAL A 133 -0.88 6.71 16.51
CA VAL A 133 -2.18 6.29 15.98
C VAL A 133 -2.52 4.88 16.45
N SER A 134 -3.83 4.56 16.51
CA SER A 134 -4.27 3.25 17.02
C SER A 134 -3.75 2.08 16.16
N ASP A 135 -3.65 2.27 14.84
CA ASP A 135 -3.15 1.24 13.92
C ASP A 135 -1.70 0.83 14.25
N THR A 136 -0.85 1.77 14.72
CA THR A 136 0.51 1.50 15.22
C THR A 136 0.51 0.50 16.38
N LEU A 137 -0.38 0.68 17.36
CA LEU A 137 -0.52 -0.25 18.48
C LEU A 137 -0.98 -1.63 18.00
N TYR A 138 -1.96 -1.70 17.08
CA TYR A 138 -2.42 -2.97 16.52
C TYR A 138 -1.30 -3.72 15.79
N PHE A 139 -0.48 -3.02 15.01
CA PHE A 139 0.68 -3.62 14.34
C PHE A 139 1.75 -4.07 15.33
N CYS A 140 2.05 -3.25 16.35
CA CYS A 140 2.99 -3.60 17.42
C CYS A 140 2.63 -4.95 18.07
N VAL A 141 1.37 -5.09 18.50
CA VAL A 141 0.87 -6.33 19.11
C VAL A 141 0.91 -7.51 18.13
N ALA A 142 0.53 -7.29 16.87
CA ALA A 142 0.61 -8.32 15.84
C ALA A 142 2.05 -8.80 15.57
N TYR A 143 3.04 -7.90 15.64
CA TYR A 143 4.46 -8.26 15.50
C TYR A 143 4.97 -9.05 16.69
N ILE A 144 4.61 -8.66 17.91
CA ILE A 144 4.96 -9.38 19.15
C ILE A 144 4.44 -10.82 19.08
N ASP A 145 3.15 -11.01 18.79
CA ASP A 145 2.52 -12.33 18.80
C ASP A 145 3.10 -13.23 17.69
N ARG A 146 3.37 -12.68 16.50
CA ARG A 146 4.00 -13.43 15.40
C ARG A 146 5.46 -13.77 15.70
N PHE A 147 6.21 -12.87 16.36
CA PHE A 147 7.59 -13.14 16.76
C PHE A 147 7.65 -14.27 17.81
N LEU A 148 6.81 -14.18 18.85
CA LEU A 148 6.71 -15.22 19.90
C LEU A 148 6.17 -16.56 19.37
N SER A 149 5.52 -16.56 18.21
CA SER A 149 5.13 -17.78 17.49
C SER A 149 6.30 -18.49 16.81
N LEU A 150 7.42 -17.79 16.59
CA LEU A 150 8.57 -18.28 15.81
C LEU A 150 9.85 -18.42 16.65
N LYS A 151 9.99 -17.63 17.71
CA LYS A 151 11.21 -17.49 18.50
C LYS A 151 10.91 -17.62 19.98
N VAL A 152 11.70 -18.44 20.68
CA VAL A 152 11.67 -18.53 22.14
C VAL A 152 12.32 -17.28 22.72
N LEU A 153 11.68 -16.66 23.72
CA LEU A 153 12.19 -15.46 24.39
C LEU A 153 12.17 -15.65 25.91
N SER A 154 13.17 -15.09 26.61
CA SER A 154 13.16 -15.04 28.07
C SER A 154 12.29 -13.89 28.56
N ARG A 155 11.69 -14.03 29.74
CA ARG A 155 10.83 -13.00 30.35
C ARG A 155 11.54 -11.65 30.53
N GLN A 156 12.86 -11.66 30.76
CA GLN A 156 13.69 -10.46 30.92
C GLN A 156 13.83 -9.65 29.63
N ARG A 157 13.65 -10.27 28.46
CA ARG A 157 13.73 -9.61 27.14
C ARG A 157 12.35 -9.28 26.57
N LEU A 158 11.26 -9.56 27.29
CA LEU A 158 9.90 -9.35 26.80
C LEU A 158 9.57 -7.86 26.61
N GLN A 159 10.02 -6.99 27.54
CA GLN A 159 9.87 -5.54 27.38
C GLN A 159 10.69 -5.01 26.20
N LEU A 160 11.93 -5.50 26.01
CA LEU A 160 12.76 -5.19 24.85
C LEU A 160 12.07 -5.54 23.53
N LEU A 161 11.45 -6.73 23.44
CA LEU A 161 10.63 -7.12 22.29
C LEU A 161 9.48 -6.12 22.07
N GLY A 162 8.80 -5.71 23.15
CA GLY A 162 7.69 -4.76 23.07
C GLY A 162 8.08 -3.41 22.48
N VAL A 163 9.14 -2.77 23.00
CA VAL A 163 9.57 -1.46 22.48
C VAL A 163 10.16 -1.55 21.08
N ALA A 164 10.89 -2.62 20.76
CA ALA A 164 11.39 -2.84 19.41
C ALA A 164 10.25 -3.09 18.40
N ALA A 165 9.21 -3.84 18.79
CA ALA A 165 8.02 -4.03 17.96
C ALA A 165 7.24 -2.73 17.78
N MET A 166 7.15 -1.89 18.81
CA MET A 166 6.53 -0.56 18.72
C MET A 166 7.35 0.34 17.78
N LEU A 167 8.68 0.34 17.87
CA LEU A 167 9.56 1.06 16.95
C LEU A 167 9.33 0.62 15.49
N VAL A 168 9.27 -0.69 15.23
CA VAL A 168 8.98 -1.23 13.89
C VAL A 168 7.61 -0.80 13.40
N ALA A 169 6.58 -0.84 14.25
CA ALA A 169 5.23 -0.40 13.90
C ALA A 169 5.18 1.11 13.64
N SER A 170 5.83 1.93 14.47
CA SER A 170 5.91 3.37 14.28
C SER A 170 6.60 3.71 12.95
N LYS A 171 7.72 3.07 12.62
CA LYS A 171 8.40 3.26 11.33
C LYS A 171 7.54 2.86 10.12
N TYR A 172 6.59 1.97 10.32
CA TYR A 172 5.70 1.48 9.26
C TYR A 172 4.46 2.37 9.07
N GLU A 173 3.87 2.87 10.16
CA GLU A 173 2.55 3.52 10.14
C GLU A 173 2.60 5.04 10.40
N GLU A 174 3.57 5.55 11.15
CA GLU A 174 3.61 6.95 11.55
C GLU A 174 4.27 7.85 10.50
N VAL A 175 3.68 9.03 10.27
CA VAL A 175 4.29 10.06 9.42
C VAL A 175 5.62 10.55 10.01
N LYS A 176 5.70 10.62 11.34
CA LYS A 176 6.91 10.97 12.07
C LYS A 176 7.07 10.01 13.26
N PRO A 177 7.76 8.87 13.09
CA PRO A 177 7.97 7.92 14.17
C PRO A 177 8.88 8.52 15.26
N PRO A 178 8.72 8.10 16.53
CA PRO A 178 9.69 8.40 17.59
C PRO A 178 11.08 7.85 17.25
N GLU A 179 12.12 8.48 17.82
CA GLU A 179 13.50 8.05 17.66
C GLU A 179 13.81 6.83 18.54
N VAL A 180 14.91 6.13 18.28
CA VAL A 180 15.28 4.93 19.07
C VAL A 180 15.56 5.31 20.53
N GLU A 181 16.13 6.49 20.72
CA GLU A 181 16.41 7.12 22.01
C GLU A 181 15.14 7.30 22.84
N ASP A 182 14.01 7.63 22.22
CA ASP A 182 12.72 7.75 22.91
C ASP A 182 12.30 6.39 23.49
N PHE A 183 12.46 5.31 22.73
CA PHE A 183 12.18 3.96 23.20
C PHE A 183 13.17 3.44 24.24
N CYS A 184 14.41 3.92 24.24
CA CYS A 184 15.35 3.65 25.34
C CYS A 184 14.88 4.37 26.61
N PHE A 185 14.51 5.65 26.48
CA PHE A 185 14.06 6.49 27.57
C PHE A 185 12.79 5.94 28.25
N VAL A 186 11.78 5.50 27.49
CA VAL A 186 10.53 4.97 28.06
C VAL A 186 10.73 3.66 28.84
N THR A 187 11.86 2.98 28.64
CA THR A 187 12.25 1.80 29.43
C THR A 187 13.14 2.15 30.62
N ASP A 188 13.16 3.41 31.04
CA ASP A 188 14.08 3.95 32.05
C ASP A 188 15.56 3.65 31.73
N ASN A 189 15.90 3.61 30.44
CA ASN A 189 17.21 3.19 29.93
C ASN A 189 17.65 1.79 30.39
N THR A 190 16.69 0.89 30.67
CA THR A 190 16.96 -0.53 30.96
C THR A 190 17.68 -1.19 29.79
N TYR A 191 17.38 -0.77 28.57
CA TYR A 191 18.01 -1.27 27.35
C TYR A 191 18.77 -0.17 26.63
N SER A 192 19.93 -0.54 26.10
CA SER A 192 20.72 0.34 25.24
C SER A 192 20.13 0.47 23.84
N LYS A 193 20.50 1.53 23.14
CA LYS A 193 20.15 1.74 21.72
C LYS A 193 20.52 0.54 20.85
N GLU A 194 21.68 -0.06 21.10
CA GLU A 194 22.16 -1.23 20.35
C GLU A 194 21.26 -2.44 20.58
N GLU A 195 20.82 -2.70 21.81
CA GLU A 195 19.90 -3.80 22.11
C GLU A 195 18.53 -3.62 21.46
N VAL A 196 17.97 -2.40 21.48
CA VAL A 196 16.69 -2.07 20.84
C VAL A 196 16.79 -2.28 19.33
N LEU A 197 17.86 -1.77 18.72
CA LEU A 197 18.12 -2.00 17.30
C LEU A 197 18.25 -3.50 17.02
N ASN A 198 19.04 -4.26 17.79
CA ASN A 198 19.26 -5.70 17.57
C ASN A 198 17.95 -6.49 17.61
N MET A 199 17.08 -6.16 18.57
CA MET A 199 15.74 -6.76 18.63
C MET A 199 14.86 -6.34 17.44
N GLU A 200 14.93 -5.09 16.98
CA GLU A 200 14.21 -4.64 15.78
C GLU A 200 14.55 -5.52 14.56
N ALA A 201 15.82 -5.86 14.34
CA ALA A 201 16.17 -6.76 13.26
C ALA A 201 15.77 -8.20 13.46
N ASP A 202 15.90 -8.72 14.67
CA ASP A 202 15.41 -10.06 14.98
C ASP A 202 13.93 -10.17 14.59
N ILE A 203 13.12 -9.13 14.88
CA ILE A 203 11.72 -9.03 14.46
C ILE A 203 11.61 -9.02 12.94
N LEU A 204 12.27 -8.09 12.25
CA LEU A 204 12.17 -7.94 10.79
C LEU A 204 12.58 -9.23 10.05
N MET A 205 13.65 -9.88 10.49
CA MET A 205 14.17 -11.12 9.93
C MET A 205 13.27 -12.31 10.23
N ALA A 206 12.74 -12.42 11.46
CA ALA A 206 11.80 -13.47 11.81
C ALA A 206 10.49 -13.37 11.01
N LEU A 207 10.00 -12.14 10.82
CA LEU A 207 8.76 -11.86 10.07
C LEU A 207 9.00 -11.75 8.55
N LYS A 208 10.24 -11.86 8.09
CA LYS A 208 10.64 -11.74 6.68
C LYS A 208 10.14 -10.45 6.03
N PHE A 209 10.13 -9.35 6.80
CA PHE A 209 9.60 -8.04 6.41
C PHE A 209 8.13 -8.05 5.96
N GLU A 210 7.35 -9.08 6.31
CA GLU A 210 5.91 -9.15 6.01
C GLU A 210 5.11 -8.42 7.10
N LEU A 211 5.12 -7.08 7.04
CA LEU A 211 4.56 -6.21 8.08
C LEU A 211 3.05 -5.91 7.90
N GLY A 212 2.54 -5.90 6.66
CA GLY A 212 1.16 -5.51 6.33
C GLY A 212 0.07 -6.56 6.58
N ALA A 213 0.12 -7.31 7.69
CA ALA A 213 -0.95 -8.25 8.05
C ALA A 213 -2.21 -7.49 8.53
N PRO A 214 -3.43 -7.85 8.09
CA PRO A 214 -4.66 -7.20 8.57
C PRO A 214 -4.82 -7.33 10.08
N THR A 215 -5.21 -6.24 10.75
CA THR A 215 -5.45 -6.18 12.19
C THR A 215 -6.94 -5.96 12.48
N VAL A 216 -7.33 -5.95 13.76
CA VAL A 216 -8.72 -5.68 14.16
C VAL A 216 -9.12 -4.27 13.70
N GLY A 217 -8.22 -3.29 13.87
CA GLY A 217 -8.39 -1.91 13.41
C GLY A 217 -8.69 -1.81 11.91
N THR A 218 -8.03 -2.63 11.09
CA THR A 218 -8.23 -2.69 9.62
C THR A 218 -9.70 -2.90 9.23
N PHE A 219 -10.43 -3.77 9.94
CA PHE A 219 -11.84 -4.05 9.64
C PHE A 219 -12.81 -3.17 10.44
N LEU A 220 -12.42 -2.75 11.64
CA LEU A 220 -13.29 -2.09 12.60
C LEU A 220 -13.91 -0.80 12.05
N ARG A 221 -13.11 0.06 11.41
CA ARG A 221 -13.58 1.36 10.90
C ARG A 221 -14.77 1.21 9.95
N ARG A 222 -14.68 0.27 8.99
CA ARG A 222 -15.78 0.01 8.05
C ARG A 222 -16.98 -0.65 8.71
N PHE A 223 -16.74 -1.60 9.62
CA PHE A 223 -17.83 -2.27 10.31
C PHE A 223 -18.59 -1.31 11.22
N CYS A 224 -17.92 -0.33 11.83
CA CYS A 224 -18.55 0.74 12.60
C CYS A 224 -19.44 1.64 11.73
N GLY A 225 -18.97 2.03 10.54
CA GLY A 225 -19.76 2.87 9.61
C GLY A 225 -21.12 2.26 9.22
N VAL A 226 -21.20 0.92 9.12
CA VAL A 226 -22.47 0.20 8.89
C VAL A 226 -23.18 -0.15 10.20
N GLY A 227 -22.40 -0.49 11.23
CA GLY A 227 -22.85 -0.91 12.55
C GLY A 227 -23.51 0.18 13.36
N GLN A 228 -23.39 1.45 13.00
CA GLN A 228 -24.12 2.53 13.67
C GLN A 228 -25.59 2.62 13.25
N GLN A 229 -25.97 2.08 12.09
CA GLN A 229 -27.33 2.26 11.55
C GLN A 229 -28.41 1.76 12.53
N GLY A 230 -29.29 2.67 12.95
CA GLY A 230 -30.40 2.36 13.87
C GLY A 230 -30.02 2.30 15.36
N VAL A 231 -28.87 2.86 15.76
CA VAL A 231 -28.50 3.09 17.16
C VAL A 231 -28.68 4.58 17.48
N ASP A 232 -29.43 4.91 18.53
CA ASP A 232 -29.74 6.30 18.92
C ASP A 232 -28.63 6.90 19.82
N THR A 233 -27.47 7.14 19.23
CA THR A 233 -26.28 7.72 19.90
C THR A 233 -25.37 8.39 18.88
N SER A 234 -24.54 9.34 19.33
CA SER A 234 -23.58 10.03 18.47
C SER A 234 -22.59 9.07 17.81
N ASP A 235 -22.27 9.28 16.53
CA ASP A 235 -21.31 8.50 15.74
C ASP A 235 -20.01 8.25 16.52
N LEU A 236 -19.46 9.31 17.13
CA LEU A 236 -18.22 9.25 17.90
C LEU A 236 -18.31 8.36 19.15
N GLN A 237 -19.43 8.35 19.87
CA GLN A 237 -19.58 7.50 21.06
C GLN A 237 -19.62 6.02 20.68
N PHE A 238 -20.32 5.69 19.58
CA PHE A 238 -20.37 4.33 19.06
C PHE A 238 -18.97 3.86 18.59
N GLU A 239 -18.26 4.73 17.87
CA GLU A 239 -16.92 4.46 17.36
C GLU A 239 -15.92 4.28 18.51
N PHE A 240 -15.86 5.21 19.47
CA PHE A 240 -14.94 5.09 20.61
C PHE A 240 -15.26 3.86 21.48
N LEU A 241 -16.53 3.52 21.71
CA LEU A 241 -16.88 2.30 22.44
C LEU A 241 -16.39 1.05 21.69
N SER A 242 -16.51 1.05 20.37
CA SER A 242 -16.02 -0.04 19.54
C SER A 242 -14.48 -0.13 19.62
N CYS A 243 -13.76 0.98 19.53
CA CYS A 243 -12.31 1.01 19.69
C CYS A 243 -11.87 0.53 21.08
N TYR A 244 -12.57 0.93 22.15
CA TYR A 244 -12.30 0.46 23.51
C TYR A 244 -12.44 -1.07 23.63
N LEU A 245 -13.53 -1.64 23.11
CA LEU A 245 -13.77 -3.09 23.14
C LEU A 245 -12.74 -3.85 22.28
N ALA A 246 -12.32 -3.27 21.15
CA ALA A 246 -11.27 -3.84 20.31
C ALA A 246 -9.90 -3.81 21.00
N GLU A 247 -9.52 -2.72 21.66
CA GLU A 247 -8.26 -2.65 22.40
C GLU A 247 -8.27 -3.55 23.65
N LEU A 248 -9.41 -3.75 24.32
CA LEU A 248 -9.54 -4.76 25.37
C LEU A 248 -9.19 -6.17 24.85
N SER A 249 -9.57 -6.49 23.61
CA SER A 249 -9.24 -7.78 23.00
C SER A 249 -7.73 -7.97 22.76
N LEU A 250 -6.95 -6.88 22.68
CA LEU A 250 -5.51 -6.96 22.54
C LEU A 250 -4.81 -7.44 23.81
N LEU A 251 -5.43 -7.30 24.98
CA LEU A 251 -4.83 -7.68 26.26
C LEU A 251 -4.90 -9.20 26.52
N ASP A 252 -5.93 -9.87 26.01
CA ASP A 252 -6.17 -11.29 26.28
C ASP A 252 -5.54 -12.19 25.21
N TYR A 253 -4.58 -13.01 25.63
CA TYR A 253 -3.95 -14.03 24.79
C TYR A 253 -4.99 -14.95 24.11
N TYR A 254 -6.14 -15.19 24.76
CA TYR A 254 -7.19 -16.04 24.19
C TYR A 254 -7.75 -15.48 22.87
N CYS A 255 -7.71 -14.16 22.66
CA CYS A 255 -8.27 -13.52 21.48
C CYS A 255 -7.47 -13.82 20.19
N ILE A 256 -6.21 -14.26 20.32
CA ILE A 256 -5.30 -14.55 19.19
C ILE A 256 -5.87 -15.63 18.26
N LYS A 257 -6.65 -16.57 18.80
CA LYS A 257 -7.24 -17.66 18.01
C LYS A 257 -8.30 -17.18 17.00
N PHE A 258 -8.91 -16.01 17.23
CA PHE A 258 -9.99 -15.48 16.40
C PHE A 258 -9.44 -14.69 15.22
N LEU A 259 -10.20 -14.62 14.12
CA LEU A 259 -9.81 -13.76 13.02
C LEU A 259 -9.98 -12.26 13.35
N PRO A 260 -9.09 -11.34 12.93
CA PRO A 260 -9.27 -9.91 13.16
C PRO A 260 -10.63 -9.38 12.70
N SER A 261 -11.13 -9.84 11.55
CA SER A 261 -12.48 -9.47 11.10
C SER A 261 -13.57 -10.02 12.01
N LEU A 262 -13.40 -11.23 12.56
CA LEU A 262 -14.32 -11.85 13.52
C LEU A 262 -14.33 -11.08 14.85
N VAL A 263 -13.17 -10.64 15.34
CA VAL A 263 -13.05 -9.79 16.52
C VAL A 263 -13.73 -8.44 16.28
N ALA A 264 -13.45 -7.78 15.15
CA ALA A 264 -14.09 -6.51 14.80
C ALA A 264 -15.63 -6.63 14.68
N ALA A 265 -16.12 -7.71 14.07
CA ALA A 265 -17.55 -8.01 14.00
C ALA A 265 -18.17 -8.22 15.40
N SER A 266 -17.47 -8.95 16.26
CA SER A 266 -17.89 -9.23 17.65
C SER A 266 -17.95 -7.95 18.49
N VAL A 267 -16.97 -7.07 18.31
CA VAL A 267 -16.91 -5.73 18.93
C VAL A 267 -18.10 -4.88 18.51
N VAL A 268 -18.40 -4.80 17.21
CA VAL A 268 -19.54 -4.02 16.69
C VAL A 268 -20.87 -4.57 17.20
N PHE A 269 -21.02 -5.90 17.26
CA PHE A 269 -22.18 -6.53 17.90
C PHE A 269 -22.31 -6.08 19.37
N LEU A 270 -21.22 -6.18 20.13
CA LEU A 270 -21.22 -5.90 21.57
C LEU A 270 -21.49 -4.42 21.86
N ALA A 271 -20.88 -3.50 21.10
CA ALA A 271 -21.15 -2.07 21.19
C ALA A 271 -22.64 -1.75 20.95
N ARG A 272 -23.24 -2.36 19.91
CA ARG A 272 -24.69 -2.21 19.63
C ARG A 272 -25.54 -2.77 20.77
N PHE A 273 -25.16 -3.91 21.33
CA PHE A 273 -25.87 -4.51 22.47
C PHE A 273 -25.86 -3.59 23.70
N MET A 274 -24.70 -3.02 24.03
CA MET A 274 -24.53 -2.15 25.18
C MET A 274 -25.30 -0.82 25.02
N LEU A 275 -25.29 -0.26 23.81
CA LEU A 275 -25.95 1.03 23.53
C LEU A 275 -27.45 0.89 23.24
N SER A 276 -27.90 -0.27 22.75
CA SER A 276 -29.30 -0.53 22.40
C SER A 276 -29.74 -1.94 22.78
N THR A 277 -30.04 -2.14 24.06
CA THR A 277 -30.43 -3.44 24.64
C THR A 277 -31.78 -3.96 24.14
N LYS A 278 -32.62 -3.10 23.56
CA LYS A 278 -33.99 -3.43 23.11
C LYS A 278 -34.05 -3.97 21.68
N THR A 279 -32.98 -3.84 20.91
CA THR A 279 -32.95 -4.24 19.49
C THR A 279 -31.97 -5.39 19.27
N HIS A 280 -32.22 -6.20 18.25
CA HIS A 280 -31.26 -7.25 17.88
C HIS A 280 -29.93 -6.59 17.45
N PRO A 281 -28.79 -6.88 18.11
CA PRO A 281 -27.54 -6.18 17.82
C PRO A 281 -26.99 -6.49 16.42
N TRP A 282 -27.28 -7.67 15.88
CA TRP A 282 -26.88 -8.04 14.51
C TRP A 282 -27.98 -7.75 13.49
N ASN A 283 -27.70 -6.92 12.47
CA ASN A 283 -28.65 -6.55 11.42
C ASN A 283 -28.24 -7.14 10.05
N LEU A 284 -29.13 -7.02 9.05
CA LEU A 284 -28.89 -7.56 7.71
C LEU A 284 -27.69 -6.91 7.00
N ALA A 285 -27.46 -5.60 7.21
CA ALA A 285 -26.36 -4.89 6.59
C ALA A 285 -24.99 -5.39 7.10
N LEU A 286 -24.86 -5.64 8.41
CA LEU A 286 -23.68 -6.25 9.01
C LEU A 286 -23.46 -7.68 8.50
N HIS A 287 -24.53 -8.48 8.37
CA HIS A 287 -24.43 -9.82 7.80
C HIS A 287 -23.94 -9.78 6.33
N GLN A 288 -24.46 -8.87 5.52
CA GLN A 288 -24.05 -8.73 4.12
C GLN A 288 -22.60 -8.25 3.98
N LEU A 289 -22.16 -7.35 4.86
CA LEU A 289 -20.81 -6.79 4.84
C LEU A 289 -19.76 -7.79 5.31
N THR A 290 -20.03 -8.49 6.41
CA THR A 290 -19.04 -9.32 7.11
C THR A 290 -19.15 -10.80 6.77
N THR A 291 -20.27 -11.24 6.20
CA THR A 291 -20.66 -12.63 5.95
C THR A 291 -20.91 -13.49 7.21
N TYR A 292 -20.60 -12.99 8.42
CA TYR A 292 -20.77 -13.71 9.67
C TYR A 292 -22.21 -13.80 10.16
N LYS A 293 -22.51 -14.92 10.83
CA LYS A 293 -23.73 -15.15 11.61
C LYS A 293 -23.44 -14.94 13.10
N PRO A 294 -24.44 -14.50 13.90
CA PRO A 294 -24.26 -14.32 15.34
C PRO A 294 -23.72 -15.56 16.07
N ALA A 295 -24.14 -16.75 15.67
CA ALA A 295 -23.66 -18.01 16.25
C ALA A 295 -22.14 -18.20 16.11
N GLU A 296 -21.54 -17.72 15.03
CA GLU A 296 -20.09 -17.82 14.77
C GLU A 296 -19.30 -16.80 15.61
N LEU A 297 -19.93 -15.67 15.96
CA LEU A 297 -19.35 -14.61 16.78
C LEU A 297 -19.48 -14.88 18.28
N LYS A 298 -20.41 -15.76 18.68
CA LYS A 298 -20.82 -15.98 20.08
C LYS A 298 -19.64 -16.11 21.04
N GLU A 299 -18.69 -16.98 20.72
CA GLU A 299 -17.57 -17.24 21.61
C GLU A 299 -16.70 -15.99 21.81
N CYS A 300 -16.36 -15.29 20.72
CA CYS A 300 -15.55 -14.08 20.78
C CYS A 300 -16.28 -12.95 21.53
N ILE A 301 -17.58 -12.76 21.25
CA ILE A 301 -18.43 -11.77 21.93
C ILE A 301 -18.43 -12.00 23.45
N LEU A 302 -18.64 -13.24 23.90
CA LEU A 302 -18.68 -13.55 25.33
C LEU A 302 -17.32 -13.32 26.00
N ASN A 303 -16.21 -13.67 25.34
CA ASN A 303 -14.88 -13.39 25.89
C ASN A 303 -14.60 -11.89 26.02
N ILE A 304 -14.92 -11.08 25.00
CA ILE A 304 -14.73 -9.62 25.07
C ILE A 304 -15.67 -8.99 26.11
N HIS A 305 -16.89 -9.51 26.28
CA HIS A 305 -17.81 -9.05 27.32
C HIS A 305 -17.30 -9.37 28.73
N ASP A 306 -16.70 -10.55 28.94
CA ASP A 306 -16.04 -10.89 30.20
C ASP A 306 -14.85 -9.97 30.51
N LEU A 307 -14.06 -9.60 29.48
CA LEU A 307 -13.01 -8.58 29.61
C LEU A 307 -13.63 -7.23 29.98
N TYR A 308 -14.69 -6.79 29.30
CA TYR A 308 -15.37 -5.54 29.61
C TYR A 308 -15.82 -5.47 31.08
N LEU A 309 -16.51 -6.52 31.54
CA LEU A 309 -17.05 -6.67 32.90
C LEU A 309 -16.00 -6.96 33.97
N ARG A 310 -14.71 -7.02 33.61
CA ARG A 310 -13.60 -7.31 34.53
C ARG A 310 -13.67 -8.69 35.17
N ARG A 311 -14.36 -9.65 34.55
CA ARG A 311 -14.34 -11.06 34.96
C ARG A 311 -12.99 -11.72 34.66
N ARG A 312 -12.24 -11.13 33.72
CA ARG A 312 -10.86 -11.47 33.37
C ARG A 312 -10.03 -10.18 33.21
N GLY A 313 -8.72 -10.28 33.42
CA GLY A 313 -7.79 -9.17 33.20
C GLY A 313 -8.06 -7.94 34.07
N SER A 314 -8.61 -8.12 35.28
CA SER A 314 -9.01 -7.02 36.16
C SER A 314 -7.84 -6.18 36.67
N SER A 315 -6.61 -6.68 36.61
CA SER A 315 -5.38 -5.96 36.99
C SER A 315 -4.86 -5.02 35.90
N LEU A 316 -5.27 -5.20 34.64
CA LEU A 316 -4.81 -4.42 33.49
C LEU A 316 -5.71 -3.18 33.35
N GLN A 317 -5.13 -1.99 33.49
CA GLN A 317 -5.86 -0.73 33.60
C GLN A 317 -5.57 0.27 32.49
N GLY A 318 -4.44 0.16 31.78
CA GLY A 318 -3.99 1.15 30.78
C GLY A 318 -5.08 1.50 29.77
N VAL A 319 -5.69 0.50 29.14
CA VAL A 319 -6.80 0.72 28.18
C VAL A 319 -8.03 1.36 28.81
N ARG A 320 -8.30 1.06 30.09
CA ARG A 320 -9.50 1.57 30.77
C ARG A 320 -9.31 3.03 31.16
N GLU A 321 -8.14 3.38 31.68
CA GLU A 321 -7.80 4.76 32.00
C GLU A 321 -7.79 5.63 30.75
N LYS A 322 -7.21 5.13 29.64
CA LYS A 322 -7.29 5.77 28.33
C LYS A 322 -8.73 6.13 27.96
N TYR A 323 -9.64 5.15 27.90
CA TYR A 323 -11.02 5.36 27.45
C TYR A 323 -11.98 5.94 28.50
N LYS A 324 -11.52 6.21 29.73
CA LYS A 324 -12.25 7.04 30.71
C LYS A 324 -12.12 8.54 30.43
N GLN A 325 -11.13 8.93 29.65
CA GLN A 325 -10.88 10.35 29.36
C GLN A 325 -11.99 10.96 28.52
N HIS A 326 -12.24 12.26 28.73
CA HIS A 326 -13.32 12.99 28.05
C HIS A 326 -13.14 13.04 26.52
N LYS A 327 -11.90 13.01 26.00
CA LYS A 327 -11.62 12.94 24.55
C LYS A 327 -12.24 11.71 23.89
N PHE A 328 -12.40 10.61 24.63
CA PHE A 328 -13.03 9.38 24.19
C PHE A 328 -14.47 9.22 24.69
N LYS A 329 -15.14 10.31 25.07
CA LYS A 329 -16.53 10.31 25.58
C LYS A 329 -16.77 9.42 26.80
N CYS A 330 -15.71 9.12 27.56
CA CYS A 330 -15.76 8.29 28.76
C CYS A 330 -16.40 6.91 28.51
N VAL A 331 -16.27 6.34 27.31
CA VAL A 331 -16.96 5.09 26.93
C VAL A 331 -16.59 3.89 27.80
N ALA A 332 -15.46 3.92 28.51
CA ALA A 332 -15.10 2.90 29.50
C ALA A 332 -16.05 2.83 30.71
N THR A 333 -16.89 3.84 30.94
CA THR A 333 -17.90 3.87 32.01
C THR A 333 -19.31 3.54 31.53
N THR A 334 -19.48 3.13 30.27
CA THR A 334 -20.78 2.80 29.69
C THR A 334 -21.47 1.67 30.49
N PRO A 335 -22.75 1.79 30.86
CA PRO A 335 -23.43 0.67 31.51
C PRO A 335 -23.61 -0.50 30.53
N SER A 336 -23.42 -1.73 30.99
CA SER A 336 -23.67 -2.95 30.21
C SER A 336 -24.47 -3.95 31.05
N PRO A 337 -25.51 -4.60 30.48
CA PRO A 337 -26.13 -5.73 31.13
C PRO A 337 -25.10 -6.83 31.44
N PRO A 338 -25.23 -7.55 32.57
CA PRO A 338 -24.25 -8.54 32.99
C PRO A 338 -24.21 -9.76 32.07
N ASP A 339 -25.33 -10.10 31.42
CA ASP A 339 -25.44 -11.27 30.56
C ASP A 339 -26.03 -10.90 29.21
N ILE A 340 -25.47 -11.49 28.15
CA ILE A 340 -25.99 -11.38 26.79
C ILE A 340 -27.00 -12.52 26.58
N PRO A 341 -28.28 -12.22 26.32
CA PRO A 341 -29.27 -13.25 26.11
C PRO A 341 -28.92 -14.20 24.96
N LEU A 342 -28.94 -15.51 25.24
CA LEU A 342 -28.51 -16.54 24.28
C LEU A 342 -29.34 -16.56 22.99
N TYR A 343 -30.58 -16.09 23.04
CA TYR A 343 -31.46 -16.02 21.87
C TYR A 343 -30.92 -15.11 20.76
N PHE A 344 -30.02 -14.17 21.07
CA PHE A 344 -29.34 -13.36 20.04
C PHE A 344 -28.37 -14.17 19.17
N PHE A 345 -27.95 -15.35 19.64
CA PHE A 345 -27.07 -16.25 18.91
C PHE A 345 -27.83 -17.39 18.22
N GLU A 346 -29.11 -17.57 18.56
CA GLU A 346 -29.94 -18.63 17.99
C GLU A 346 -30.56 -18.19 16.67
N PHE A 347 -30.50 -19.07 15.67
CA PHE A 347 -31.23 -18.88 14.41
C PHE A 347 -32.73 -19.00 14.70
N SER A 348 -33.40 -17.87 14.95
CA SER A 348 -34.78 -17.92 15.41
C SER A 348 -35.73 -18.37 14.29
N ARG A 349 -36.13 -19.66 14.30
CA ARG A 349 -37.24 -20.18 13.46
C ARG A 349 -38.52 -19.35 13.62
N ARG A 350 -38.67 -18.62 14.74
CA ARG A 350 -39.76 -17.67 15.01
C ARG A 350 -39.69 -16.42 14.14
N GLU A 351 -38.51 -15.92 13.80
CA GLU A 351 -38.37 -14.79 12.87
C GLU A 351 -38.57 -15.20 11.42
N ALA A 352 -38.14 -16.40 11.04
CA ALA A 352 -38.48 -17.00 9.75
C ALA A 352 -40.00 -17.23 9.64
N LYS A 353 -40.67 -17.70 10.71
CA LYS A 353 -42.13 -17.82 10.77
C LYS A 353 -42.85 -16.47 10.80
N LYS A 354 -42.36 -15.45 11.51
CA LYS A 354 -42.91 -14.08 11.48
C LYS A 354 -42.75 -13.45 10.09
N ARG A 355 -41.62 -13.64 9.40
CA ARG A 355 -41.39 -13.19 8.03
C ARG A 355 -42.24 -13.98 7.01
N ALA A 356 -42.40 -15.28 7.19
CA ALA A 356 -43.30 -16.10 6.37
C ALA A 356 -44.78 -15.72 6.61
N ALA A 357 -45.20 -15.47 7.84
CA ALA A 357 -46.54 -15.02 8.17
C ALA A 357 -46.83 -13.59 7.65
N ALA A 358 -45.85 -12.68 7.73
CA ALA A 358 -45.96 -11.34 7.14
C ALA A 358 -46.06 -11.41 5.60
N ALA A 359 -45.26 -12.28 4.95
CA ALA A 359 -45.34 -12.51 3.52
C ALA A 359 -46.67 -13.15 3.08
N ILE A 360 -47.23 -14.06 3.89
CA ILE A 360 -48.56 -14.68 3.63
C ILE A 360 -49.70 -13.66 3.80
N CYS A 361 -49.64 -12.78 4.81
CA CYS A 361 -50.60 -11.67 4.96
C CYS A 361 -50.54 -10.67 3.80
N GLU A 362 -49.35 -10.41 3.23
CA GLU A 362 -49.19 -9.54 2.05
C GLU A 362 -49.71 -10.21 0.76
N MET A 363 -49.65 -11.54 0.64
CA MET A 363 -50.16 -12.27 -0.53
C MET A 363 -51.68 -12.45 -0.52
N GLN A 364 -52.33 -12.42 0.65
CA GLN A 364 -53.79 -12.55 0.78
C GLN A 364 -54.57 -11.26 0.52
N GLY A 365 -53.88 -10.11 0.35
CA GLY A 365 -54.49 -8.81 0.06
C GLY A 365 -54.90 -8.57 -1.40
N ASN A 366 -54.72 -9.52 -2.32
CA ASN A 366 -55.07 -9.29 -3.71
C ASN A 366 -55.45 -10.58 -4.46
N ALA A 367 -56.69 -11.05 -4.26
CA ALA A 367 -57.23 -12.17 -5.02
C ALA A 367 -58.59 -11.81 -5.64
N LYS A 368 -58.58 -11.20 -6.83
CA LYS A 368 -59.70 -11.34 -7.78
C LYS A 368 -59.52 -12.64 -8.55
N LYS A 369 -60.47 -13.56 -8.35
CA LYS A 369 -60.61 -14.86 -9.01
C LYS A 369 -60.59 -14.71 -10.54
N LYS A 370 -59.80 -15.54 -11.22
CA LYS A 370 -60.16 -16.11 -12.52
C LYS A 370 -59.71 -17.56 -12.57
N ARG A 371 -60.64 -18.41 -13.00
CA ARG A 371 -60.64 -19.87 -12.96
C ARG A 371 -60.54 -20.37 -14.40
N VAL A 372 -59.57 -21.21 -14.73
CA VAL A 372 -59.53 -22.11 -15.92
C VAL A 372 -58.62 -23.30 -15.52
N VAL A 373 -59.18 -24.41 -15.05
CA VAL A 373 -59.49 -25.69 -15.75
C VAL A 373 -58.24 -26.55 -16.07
N LEU A 374 -58.34 -27.81 -15.61
CA LEU A 374 -57.38 -28.91 -15.56
C LEU A 374 -56.97 -29.51 -16.93
N GLY A 375 -55.81 -30.17 -16.91
CA GLY A 375 -55.39 -31.30 -17.76
C GLY A 375 -53.88 -31.25 -17.99
N ASP A 376 -53.04 -32.25 -17.78
CA ASP A 376 -53.15 -33.61 -17.26
C ASP A 376 -51.78 -34.01 -16.66
N LEU A 377 -51.83 -35.01 -15.77
CA LEU A 377 -50.69 -35.65 -15.11
C LEU A 377 -49.95 -36.59 -16.06
N THR A 378 -48.61 -36.61 -16.00
CA THR A 378 -47.82 -37.86 -16.05
C THR A 378 -46.53 -37.72 -15.21
N ASN A 379 -46.39 -38.60 -14.21
CA ASN A 379 -45.13 -39.01 -13.57
C ASN A 379 -44.21 -39.70 -14.62
N VAL A 380 -42.91 -40.00 -14.46
CA VAL A 380 -42.15 -40.61 -13.35
C VAL A 380 -40.63 -40.48 -13.62
N SER A 381 -39.83 -40.60 -12.54
CA SER A 381 -38.50 -41.25 -12.37
C SER A 381 -37.17 -40.58 -12.75
N ASP A 382 -36.41 -40.29 -11.68
CA ASP A 382 -35.11 -40.87 -11.26
C ASP A 382 -33.81 -40.75 -12.08
N ALA A 383 -32.84 -40.15 -11.37
CA ALA A 383 -31.44 -40.56 -11.15
C ALA A 383 -30.46 -40.63 -12.33
N ALA A 384 -29.40 -39.81 -12.24
CA ALA A 384 -28.00 -40.29 -12.24
C ALA A 384 -27.00 -39.19 -11.83
N THR A 385 -26.24 -39.52 -10.79
CA THR A 385 -24.96 -38.93 -10.37
C THR A 385 -23.87 -39.07 -11.44
N ALA A 386 -23.01 -38.05 -11.59
CA ALA A 386 -21.64 -38.23 -12.05
C ALA A 386 -20.70 -37.18 -11.42
N ALA A 387 -19.86 -37.65 -10.50
CA ALA A 387 -18.67 -36.97 -10.02
C ALA A 387 -17.53 -37.16 -11.04
N VAL A 388 -16.77 -36.10 -11.32
CA VAL A 388 -15.51 -36.20 -12.07
C VAL A 388 -14.39 -35.63 -11.21
N ALA A 389 -13.52 -36.54 -10.76
CA ALA A 389 -12.23 -36.25 -10.16
C ALA A 389 -11.23 -35.88 -11.25
N VAL A 390 -10.40 -34.87 -11.01
CA VAL A 390 -9.24 -34.54 -11.85
C VAL A 390 -7.97 -34.78 -11.03
N SER A 391 -7.16 -35.72 -11.49
CA SER A 391 -5.88 -36.12 -10.93
C SER A 391 -4.75 -35.20 -11.38
N GLU A 392 -4.01 -34.67 -10.41
CA GLU A 392 -2.73 -33.98 -10.60
C GLU A 392 -1.60 -34.99 -10.90
N THR A 393 -0.77 -34.73 -11.91
CA THR A 393 0.61 -35.23 -11.94
C THR A 393 1.48 -34.42 -12.90
N GLN A 394 2.30 -33.50 -12.38
CA GLN A 394 3.50 -33.03 -13.10
C GLN A 394 4.70 -32.95 -12.16
N LYS A 395 5.73 -33.70 -12.54
CA LYS A 395 6.99 -33.92 -11.83
C LYS A 395 7.86 -32.64 -11.83
N ARG A 396 8.13 -32.09 -10.64
CA ARG A 396 9.11 -31.00 -10.41
C ARG A 396 10.53 -31.57 -10.31
N LYS A 397 11.43 -31.15 -11.21
CA LYS A 397 12.88 -31.44 -11.12
C LYS A 397 13.51 -30.61 -9.99
N LYS A 398 14.26 -31.28 -9.10
CA LYS A 398 15.01 -30.67 -7.98
C LYS A 398 16.18 -29.82 -8.51
N ILE A 399 16.20 -28.53 -8.19
CA ILE A 399 17.38 -27.67 -8.30
C ILE A 399 18.10 -27.71 -6.94
N LYS A 400 19.39 -28.05 -6.95
CA LYS A 400 20.23 -28.12 -5.74
C LYS A 400 20.56 -26.71 -5.25
N LEU A 401 20.17 -26.40 -4.01
CA LEU A 401 20.53 -25.18 -3.29
C LEU A 401 21.96 -25.36 -2.73
N GLN A 402 22.87 -24.44 -3.05
CA GLN A 402 24.21 -24.39 -2.43
C GLN A 402 24.11 -23.87 -0.99
N LYS A 403 25.01 -24.37 -0.12
CA LYS A 403 25.11 -24.01 1.30
C LYS A 403 25.62 -22.57 1.49
N PRO A 404 25.22 -21.85 2.57
CA PRO A 404 25.79 -20.55 2.91
C PRO A 404 27.22 -20.71 3.45
N VAL A 405 28.09 -19.77 3.08
CA VAL A 405 29.51 -19.62 3.48
C VAL A 405 29.65 -18.25 4.17
N PRO A 406 30.57 -18.05 5.14
CA PRO A 406 30.44 -17.06 6.23
C PRO A 406 30.44 -15.60 5.81
N THR A 407 29.72 -14.80 6.61
CA THR A 407 29.75 -13.34 6.66
C THR A 407 31.17 -12.82 6.85
N VAL A 408 31.59 -11.87 6.01
CA VAL A 408 32.83 -11.11 6.15
C VAL A 408 32.45 -9.72 6.59
N ASP A 409 32.85 -9.35 7.81
CA ASP A 409 32.72 -8.01 8.36
C ASP A 409 33.62 -7.06 7.57
N THR A 410 33.02 -6.11 6.85
CA THR A 410 33.73 -4.90 6.42
C THR A 410 33.49 -3.80 7.45
N PRO A 411 34.54 -3.16 7.99
CA PRO A 411 34.38 -2.03 8.90
C PRO A 411 33.95 -0.81 8.09
N GLU A 412 32.64 -0.51 8.07
CA GLU A 412 32.17 0.80 7.63
C GLU A 412 32.66 1.85 8.63
N LYS A 413 33.42 2.84 8.14
CA LYS A 413 33.63 4.08 8.90
C LYS A 413 32.27 4.76 9.04
N VAL A 414 31.70 4.68 10.24
CA VAL A 414 30.51 5.40 10.64
C VAL A 414 30.87 6.89 10.72
N ASP A 415 30.71 7.62 9.62
CA ASP A 415 30.61 9.07 9.70
C ASP A 415 29.31 9.42 10.43
N GLY A 416 29.43 10.27 11.47
CA GLY A 416 28.42 10.58 12.49
C GLY A 416 27.16 11.31 12.05
N ARG A 417 26.57 10.94 10.91
CA ARG A 417 25.20 11.28 10.50
C ARG A 417 24.46 9.98 10.18
N SER A 418 24.10 9.22 11.21
CA SER A 418 23.19 8.08 11.09
C SER A 418 21.80 8.58 10.75
N ASP A 419 21.50 8.73 9.45
CA ASP A 419 20.12 8.82 9.00
C ASP A 419 19.41 7.50 9.39
N PRO A 420 18.38 7.54 10.27
CA PRO A 420 17.68 6.35 10.77
C PRO A 420 17.09 5.48 9.65
N GLN A 421 16.84 6.05 8.46
CA GLN A 421 16.31 5.33 7.30
C GLN A 421 17.33 4.43 6.59
N LEU A 422 18.60 4.43 7.01
CA LEU A 422 19.62 3.54 6.42
C LEU A 422 19.82 2.25 7.20
N GLY A 423 19.26 2.13 8.41
CA GLY A 423 19.25 0.87 9.16
C GLY A 423 20.64 0.28 9.38
N GLY A 424 21.62 1.11 9.76
CA GLY A 424 23.06 0.80 9.88
C GLY A 424 23.41 -0.65 10.26
N PRO A 425 22.87 -1.22 11.34
CA PRO A 425 23.22 -2.56 11.78
C PRO A 425 22.73 -3.71 10.85
N TYR A 426 21.71 -3.47 10.01
CA TYR A 426 21.06 -4.49 9.14
C TYR A 426 21.20 -4.20 7.67
N VAL A 427 22.07 -3.24 7.35
CA VAL A 427 22.34 -2.80 5.99
C VAL A 427 22.62 -4.01 5.07
N SER A 428 23.37 -5.02 5.53
CA SER A 428 23.62 -6.26 4.76
C SER A 428 22.36 -7.09 4.55
N ASP A 429 21.61 -7.40 5.62
CA ASP A 429 20.40 -8.24 5.55
C ASP A 429 19.29 -7.59 4.71
N ILE A 430 19.10 -6.28 4.87
CA ILE A 430 18.16 -5.50 4.06
C ILE A 430 18.55 -5.60 2.58
N TYR A 431 19.84 -5.48 2.25
CA TYR A 431 20.29 -5.61 0.88
C TYR A 431 20.08 -7.01 0.31
N GLU A 432 20.39 -8.06 1.05
CA GLU A 432 20.13 -9.44 0.62
C GLU A 432 18.63 -9.70 0.42
N TYR A 433 17.79 -9.19 1.32
CA TYR A 433 16.34 -9.25 1.18
C TYR A 433 15.84 -8.53 -0.08
N LEU A 434 16.31 -7.30 -0.33
CA LEU A 434 15.96 -6.54 -1.53
C LEU A 434 16.43 -7.24 -2.82
N CYS A 435 17.62 -7.82 -2.85
CA CYS A 435 18.09 -8.65 -3.96
C CYS A 435 17.27 -9.93 -4.15
N GLY A 436 16.77 -10.53 -3.06
CA GLY A 436 15.81 -11.65 -3.14
C GLY A 436 14.45 -11.22 -3.71
N MET A 437 13.96 -10.05 -3.32
CA MET A 437 12.70 -9.50 -3.81
C MET A 437 12.75 -9.09 -5.29
N GLU A 438 13.87 -8.53 -5.76
CA GLU A 438 13.97 -7.98 -7.11
C GLU A 438 13.87 -9.04 -8.20
N VAL A 439 14.11 -10.31 -7.87
CA VAL A 439 14.00 -11.44 -8.82
C VAL A 439 12.63 -12.14 -8.77
N LEU A 440 11.74 -11.75 -7.87
CA LEU A 440 10.41 -12.37 -7.75
C LEU A 440 9.56 -12.10 -9.01
N PRO A 441 8.96 -13.13 -9.64
CA PRO A 441 8.14 -12.94 -10.83
C PRO A 441 6.97 -11.98 -10.63
N SER A 442 6.36 -11.92 -9.45
CA SER A 442 5.23 -11.01 -9.17
C SER A 442 5.65 -9.53 -9.10
N LYS A 443 6.93 -9.26 -8.89
CA LYS A 443 7.53 -7.92 -8.80
C LYS A 443 8.14 -7.45 -10.10
N ARG A 444 8.25 -8.32 -11.11
CA ARG A 444 8.96 -8.05 -12.36
C ARG A 444 7.99 -7.93 -13.54
N PRO A 445 8.15 -6.90 -14.39
CA PRO A 445 7.49 -6.89 -15.69
C PRO A 445 8.07 -7.99 -16.58
N LEU A 446 7.26 -8.49 -17.52
CA LEU A 446 7.69 -9.43 -18.54
C LEU A 446 8.64 -8.71 -19.53
N PRO A 447 9.90 -9.14 -19.69
CA PRO A 447 10.90 -8.41 -20.49
C PRO A 447 10.52 -8.13 -21.95
N ASP A 448 9.63 -8.93 -22.52
CA ASP A 448 9.17 -8.87 -23.91
C ASP A 448 7.65 -8.67 -24.02
N TYR A 449 7.01 -8.03 -23.04
CA TYR A 449 5.57 -7.74 -23.09
C TYR A 449 5.13 -6.92 -24.32
N VAL A 450 6.00 -6.08 -24.88
CA VAL A 450 5.66 -5.29 -26.08
C VAL A 450 5.41 -6.23 -27.27
N GLN A 451 6.19 -7.31 -27.38
CA GLN A 451 6.07 -8.28 -28.47
C GLN A 451 5.05 -9.38 -28.16
N LYS A 452 5.00 -9.86 -26.91
CA LYS A 452 4.19 -11.02 -26.53
C LYS A 452 2.75 -10.69 -26.11
N VAL A 453 2.53 -9.52 -25.55
CA VAL A 453 1.24 -9.15 -24.94
C VAL A 453 0.59 -8.01 -25.71
N GLN A 454 1.34 -6.93 -25.97
CA GLN A 454 0.79 -5.74 -26.60
C GLN A 454 0.58 -5.91 -28.11
N LYS A 455 -0.54 -5.37 -28.58
CA LYS A 455 -0.90 -5.34 -30.02
C LYS A 455 -0.82 -3.95 -30.63
N ASP A 456 -1.06 -2.93 -29.81
CA ASP A 456 -1.26 -1.55 -30.25
C ASP A 456 -0.30 -0.55 -29.59
N VAL A 457 0.33 -0.96 -28.47
CA VAL A 457 1.33 -0.16 -27.74
C VAL A 457 2.72 -0.68 -28.09
N ASN A 458 3.64 0.23 -28.45
CA ASN A 458 5.03 -0.10 -28.73
C ASN A 458 5.99 0.60 -27.74
N ALA A 459 7.27 0.20 -27.78
CA ALA A 459 8.31 0.74 -26.90
C ALA A 459 8.47 2.27 -26.99
N ASN A 460 8.31 2.86 -28.19
CA ASN A 460 8.42 4.30 -28.37
C ASN A 460 7.25 5.05 -27.73
N MET A 461 6.01 4.55 -27.86
CA MET A 461 4.85 5.13 -27.18
C MET A 461 5.02 5.11 -25.66
N ARG A 462 5.55 4.01 -25.11
CA ARG A 462 5.87 3.89 -23.68
C ARG A 462 6.98 4.88 -23.27
N ALA A 463 8.01 5.08 -24.09
CA ALA A 463 9.06 6.06 -23.82
C ALA A 463 8.53 7.51 -23.82
N VAL A 464 7.64 7.86 -24.77
CA VAL A 464 6.96 9.17 -24.81
C VAL A 464 6.06 9.38 -23.59
N LEU A 465 5.34 8.35 -23.15
CA LEU A 465 4.54 8.43 -21.93
C LEU A 465 5.43 8.73 -20.71
N VAL A 466 6.53 7.99 -20.54
CA VAL A 466 7.42 8.17 -19.39
C VAL A 466 8.12 9.52 -19.41
N ASP A 467 8.54 10.02 -20.58
CA ASP A 467 9.09 11.37 -20.72
C ASP A 467 8.07 12.43 -20.25
N TRP A 468 6.81 12.30 -20.65
CA TRP A 468 5.75 13.19 -20.15
C TRP A 468 5.50 13.04 -18.64
N LEU A 469 5.53 11.81 -18.10
CA LEU A 469 5.34 11.58 -16.66
C LEU A 469 6.47 12.17 -15.80
N VAL A 470 7.67 12.36 -16.35
CA VAL A 470 8.73 13.12 -15.68
C VAL A 470 8.32 14.58 -15.52
N GLU A 471 7.72 15.20 -16.55
CA GLU A 471 7.20 16.59 -16.45
C GLU A 471 6.06 16.67 -15.43
N VAL A 472 5.16 15.67 -15.40
CA VAL A 472 4.07 15.57 -14.43
C VAL A 472 4.60 15.51 -13.01
N ALA A 473 5.64 14.69 -12.77
CA ALA A 473 6.27 14.58 -11.46
C ALA A 473 6.90 15.90 -11.01
N GLU A 474 7.54 16.65 -11.92
CA GLU A 474 8.09 17.97 -11.62
C GLU A 474 7.00 19.02 -11.32
N GLU A 475 5.91 19.04 -12.09
CA GLU A 475 4.80 19.98 -11.91
C GLU A 475 4.15 19.81 -10.53
N TYR A 476 3.96 18.56 -10.09
CA TYR A 476 3.41 18.24 -8.77
C TYR A 476 4.46 18.09 -7.66
N LYS A 477 5.74 18.30 -7.98
CA LYS A 477 6.87 18.20 -7.05
C LYS A 477 6.93 16.87 -6.30
N LEU A 478 6.62 15.79 -7.01
CA LEU A 478 6.65 14.43 -6.48
C LEU A 478 8.10 14.00 -6.23
N VAL A 479 8.31 13.15 -5.23
CA VAL A 479 9.63 12.58 -4.99
C VAL A 479 10.02 11.62 -6.12
N SER A 480 11.33 11.40 -6.28
CA SER A 480 11.86 10.55 -7.37
C SER A 480 11.29 9.13 -7.28
N ASP A 481 11.19 8.55 -6.09
CA ASP A 481 10.67 7.21 -5.84
C ASP A 481 9.24 7.02 -6.38
N THR A 482 8.38 8.03 -6.29
CA THR A 482 7.03 8.05 -6.88
C THR A 482 7.06 7.81 -8.39
N LEU A 483 7.98 8.47 -9.12
CA LEU A 483 8.14 8.24 -10.55
C LEU A 483 8.60 6.82 -10.86
N TYR A 484 9.55 6.27 -10.08
CA TYR A 484 10.02 4.89 -10.27
C TYR A 484 8.91 3.87 -10.06
N PHE A 485 8.09 4.04 -9.00
CA PHE A 485 6.92 3.19 -8.76
C PHE A 485 5.87 3.32 -9.86
N CYS A 486 5.57 4.54 -10.32
CA CYS A 486 4.66 4.78 -11.42
C CYS A 486 5.07 3.99 -12.67
N VAL A 487 6.34 4.09 -13.08
CA VAL A 487 6.86 3.35 -14.24
C VAL A 487 6.83 1.84 -14.02
N ALA A 488 7.17 1.37 -12.82
CA ALA A 488 7.08 -0.05 -12.48
C ALA A 488 5.64 -0.60 -12.57
N TYR A 489 4.64 0.18 -12.14
CA TYR A 489 3.22 -0.19 -12.25
C TYR A 489 2.77 -0.25 -13.70
N ILE A 490 3.17 0.72 -14.53
CA ILE A 490 2.87 0.75 -15.97
C ILE A 490 3.43 -0.50 -16.65
N ASP A 491 4.72 -0.80 -16.46
CA ASP A 491 5.37 -1.91 -17.15
C ASP A 491 4.82 -3.27 -16.68
N ARG A 492 4.50 -3.43 -15.38
CA ARG A 492 3.85 -4.63 -14.85
C ARG A 492 2.41 -4.77 -15.36
N PHE A 493 1.64 -3.70 -15.44
CA PHE A 493 0.29 -3.74 -15.97
C PHE A 493 0.26 -4.15 -17.45
N LEU A 494 1.14 -3.55 -18.27
CA LEU A 494 1.29 -3.89 -19.69
C LEU A 494 1.85 -5.31 -19.91
N SER A 495 2.46 -5.91 -18.89
CA SER A 495 2.88 -7.33 -18.91
C SER A 495 1.71 -8.29 -18.74
N LEU A 496 0.60 -7.84 -18.16
CA LEU A 496 -0.55 -8.69 -17.81
C LEU A 496 -1.78 -8.39 -18.68
N ASN A 497 -1.93 -7.16 -19.17
CA ASN A 497 -3.13 -6.69 -19.83
C ASN A 497 -2.82 -6.03 -21.18
N VAL A 498 -3.59 -6.38 -22.20
CA VAL A 498 -3.54 -5.71 -23.50
C VAL A 498 -4.21 -4.34 -23.38
N LEU A 499 -3.53 -3.27 -23.82
CA LEU A 499 -4.07 -1.91 -23.77
C LEU A 499 -4.10 -1.28 -25.17
N SER A 500 -5.14 -0.50 -25.45
CA SER A 500 -5.17 0.36 -26.64
C SER A 500 -4.30 1.60 -26.43
N ARG A 501 -3.63 2.06 -27.49
CA ARG A 501 -2.81 3.28 -27.47
C ARG A 501 -3.55 4.52 -26.95
N HIS A 502 -4.87 4.60 -27.15
CA HIS A 502 -5.70 5.72 -26.69
C HIS A 502 -5.90 5.77 -25.17
N ARG A 503 -5.72 4.64 -24.47
CA ARG A 503 -5.83 4.55 -23.00
C ARG A 503 -4.46 4.60 -22.32
N LEU A 504 -3.37 4.77 -23.07
CA LEU A 504 -2.01 4.73 -22.52
C LEU A 504 -1.73 5.92 -21.59
N GLN A 505 -2.21 7.12 -21.92
CA GLN A 505 -2.08 8.27 -21.01
C GLN A 505 -2.94 8.10 -19.75
N LEU A 506 -4.16 7.55 -19.89
CA LEU A 506 -5.01 7.18 -18.76
C LEU A 506 -4.32 6.19 -17.80
N LEU A 507 -3.66 5.16 -18.34
CA LEU A 507 -2.83 4.24 -17.56
C LEU A 507 -1.72 4.99 -16.82
N GLY A 508 -1.04 5.91 -17.50
CA GLY A 508 0.04 6.69 -16.90
C GLY A 508 -0.39 7.54 -15.71
N VAL A 509 -1.47 8.32 -15.85
CA VAL A 509 -1.96 9.16 -14.73
C VAL A 509 -2.56 8.35 -13.60
N ALA A 510 -3.26 7.24 -13.89
CA ALA A 510 -3.76 6.36 -12.85
C ALA A 510 -2.62 5.65 -12.10
N ALA A 511 -1.56 5.21 -12.81
CA ALA A 511 -0.37 4.65 -12.18
C ALA A 511 0.38 5.67 -11.33
N MET A 512 0.46 6.94 -11.79
CA MET A 512 1.06 8.03 -11.01
C MET A 512 0.23 8.33 -9.75
N LEU A 513 -1.10 8.37 -9.86
CA LEU A 513 -2.00 8.53 -8.71
C LEU A 513 -1.78 7.42 -7.66
N ILE A 514 -1.68 6.15 -8.09
CA ILE A 514 -1.39 5.03 -7.18
C ILE A 514 -0.01 5.21 -6.52
N ALA A 515 1.02 5.55 -7.30
CA ALA A 515 2.36 5.75 -6.77
C ALA A 515 2.41 6.91 -5.78
N SER A 516 1.72 8.02 -6.06
CA SER A 516 1.63 9.16 -5.16
C SER A 516 0.92 8.79 -3.87
N LYS A 517 -0.21 8.08 -3.93
CA LYS A 517 -0.91 7.59 -2.71
C LYS A 517 -0.05 6.65 -1.86
N TYR A 518 0.89 5.95 -2.48
CA TYR A 518 1.77 5.00 -1.81
C TYR A 518 3.01 5.67 -1.19
N GLU A 519 3.58 6.70 -1.83
CA GLU A 519 4.89 7.25 -1.46
C GLU A 519 4.82 8.68 -0.88
N GLU A 520 3.83 9.49 -1.26
CA GLU A 520 3.77 10.90 -0.88
C GLU A 520 3.04 11.12 0.44
N ILE A 521 3.57 12.01 1.28
CA ILE A 521 2.88 12.46 2.50
C ILE A 521 1.54 13.14 2.17
N LYS A 522 1.50 13.86 1.05
CA LYS A 522 0.31 14.55 0.55
C LYS A 522 0.18 14.29 -0.95
N PRO A 523 -0.47 13.18 -1.36
CA PRO A 523 -0.65 12.87 -2.78
C PRO A 523 -1.57 13.90 -3.46
N PRO A 524 -1.37 14.20 -4.76
CA PRO A 524 -2.32 14.99 -5.55
C PRO A 524 -3.70 14.32 -5.60
N GLU A 525 -4.75 15.14 -5.77
CA GLU A 525 -6.11 14.65 -5.88
C GLU A 525 -6.39 14.11 -7.29
N VAL A 526 -7.47 13.34 -7.47
CA VAL A 526 -7.82 12.77 -8.78
C VAL A 526 -8.12 13.89 -9.80
N GLU A 527 -8.70 14.98 -9.31
CA GLU A 527 -9.00 16.21 -10.04
C GLU A 527 -7.74 16.83 -10.65
N ASP A 528 -6.60 16.77 -9.97
CA ASP A 528 -5.33 17.26 -10.49
C ASP A 528 -4.91 16.46 -11.73
N PHE A 529 -5.03 15.13 -11.67
CA PHE A 529 -4.73 14.25 -12.80
C PHE A 529 -5.72 14.41 -13.97
N CYS A 530 -6.98 14.76 -13.69
CA CYS A 530 -7.93 15.14 -14.74
C CYS A 530 -7.49 16.45 -15.41
N TYR A 531 -7.08 17.44 -14.61
CA TYR A 531 -6.64 18.74 -15.10
C TYR A 531 -5.38 18.66 -15.96
N ILE A 532 -4.35 17.90 -15.55
CA ILE A 532 -3.09 17.80 -16.31
C ILE A 532 -3.25 17.07 -17.65
N THR A 533 -4.32 16.28 -17.79
CA THR A 533 -4.70 15.66 -19.06
C THR A 533 -5.63 16.55 -19.88
N ASP A 534 -5.72 17.85 -19.58
CA ASP A 534 -6.62 18.82 -20.23
C ASP A 534 -8.09 18.36 -20.18
N ASN A 535 -8.47 17.68 -19.10
CA ASN A 535 -9.77 17.03 -18.91
C ASN A 535 -10.13 16.05 -20.03
N THR A 536 -9.13 15.43 -20.67
CA THR A 536 -9.34 14.34 -21.65
C THR A 536 -10.04 13.15 -20.99
N TYR A 537 -9.77 12.92 -19.70
CA TYR A 537 -10.37 11.85 -18.92
C TYR A 537 -11.16 12.43 -17.76
N SER A 538 -12.31 11.82 -17.49
CA SER A 538 -13.13 12.09 -16.31
C SER A 538 -12.53 11.46 -15.05
N LYS A 539 -12.93 11.98 -13.88
CA LYS A 539 -12.60 11.38 -12.58
C LYS A 539 -12.96 9.90 -12.52
N GLU A 540 -14.12 9.52 -13.05
CA GLU A 540 -14.58 8.13 -13.06
C GLU A 540 -13.66 7.24 -13.89
N GLU A 541 -13.20 7.70 -15.06
CA GLU A 541 -12.27 6.93 -15.89
C GLU A 541 -10.91 6.74 -15.22
N VAL A 542 -10.38 7.77 -14.55
CA VAL A 542 -9.11 7.68 -13.81
C VAL A 542 -9.24 6.71 -12.65
N VAL A 543 -10.31 6.79 -11.87
CA VAL A 543 -10.56 5.87 -10.74
C VAL A 543 -10.80 4.43 -11.22
N ASN A 544 -11.48 4.23 -12.34
CA ASN A 544 -11.68 2.91 -12.92
C ASN A 544 -10.36 2.31 -13.41
N MET A 545 -9.51 3.09 -14.07
CA MET A 545 -8.18 2.64 -14.46
C MET A 545 -7.30 2.35 -13.24
N GLU A 546 -7.37 3.17 -12.19
CA GLU A 546 -6.70 2.90 -10.91
C GLU A 546 -7.13 1.52 -10.36
N ALA A 547 -8.43 1.24 -10.33
CA ALA A 547 -8.95 -0.05 -9.88
C ALA A 547 -8.46 -1.21 -10.76
N ASP A 548 -8.45 -1.05 -12.08
CA ASP A 548 -7.94 -2.05 -13.03
C ASP A 548 -6.46 -2.39 -12.73
N ILE A 549 -5.63 -1.37 -12.48
CA ILE A 549 -4.21 -1.55 -12.14
C ILE A 549 -4.07 -2.31 -10.81
N LEU A 550 -4.75 -1.87 -9.75
CA LEU A 550 -4.68 -2.49 -8.44
C LEU A 550 -5.08 -3.97 -8.48
N LYS A 551 -6.16 -4.30 -9.21
CA LYS A 551 -6.61 -5.68 -9.42
C LYS A 551 -5.62 -6.51 -10.21
N ALA A 552 -5.09 -5.97 -11.31
CA ALA A 552 -4.10 -6.67 -12.14
C ALA A 552 -2.82 -6.98 -11.35
N LEU A 553 -2.36 -6.04 -10.53
CA LEU A 553 -1.18 -6.20 -9.68
C LEU A 553 -1.47 -6.93 -8.36
N ARG A 554 -2.72 -7.33 -8.11
CA ARG A 554 -3.16 -8.01 -6.88
C ARG A 554 -2.78 -7.23 -5.61
N PHE A 555 -2.84 -5.91 -5.68
CA PHE A 555 -2.42 -4.99 -4.62
C PHE A 555 -0.95 -5.15 -4.17
N GLU A 556 -0.10 -5.84 -4.95
CA GLU A 556 1.32 -5.97 -4.69
C GLU A 556 2.09 -4.75 -5.21
N LEU A 557 1.98 -3.62 -4.51
CA LEU A 557 2.56 -2.33 -4.91
C LEU A 557 4.05 -2.18 -4.55
N GLY A 558 4.48 -2.69 -3.39
CA GLY A 558 5.88 -2.59 -2.96
C GLY A 558 6.86 -3.46 -3.77
N GLY A 559 8.13 -3.06 -3.78
CA GLY A 559 9.26 -3.77 -4.37
C GLY A 559 10.46 -2.85 -4.61
N PRO A 560 11.69 -3.39 -4.76
CA PRO A 560 12.86 -2.56 -5.01
C PRO A 560 12.83 -1.95 -6.42
N THR A 561 13.22 -0.68 -6.52
CA THR A 561 13.42 0.05 -7.77
C THR A 561 14.91 0.34 -7.99
N VAL A 562 15.28 0.92 -9.12
CA VAL A 562 16.68 1.31 -9.39
C VAL A 562 17.15 2.30 -8.32
N LYS A 563 16.28 3.23 -7.93
CA LYS A 563 16.53 4.24 -6.89
C LYS A 563 16.85 3.62 -5.54
N THR A 564 16.15 2.54 -5.17
CA THR A 564 16.36 1.79 -3.91
C THR A 564 17.82 1.38 -3.73
N PHE A 565 18.46 0.84 -4.79
CA PHE A 565 19.86 0.43 -4.74
C PHE A 565 20.84 1.58 -4.98
N LEU A 566 20.45 2.54 -5.82
CA LEU A 566 21.31 3.64 -6.26
C LEU A 566 21.87 4.44 -5.09
N ARG A 567 21.05 4.77 -4.08
CA ARG A 567 21.48 5.54 -2.91
C ARG A 567 22.70 4.90 -2.22
N ARG A 568 22.67 3.58 -2.03
CA ARG A 568 23.75 2.84 -1.38
C ARG A 568 24.98 2.71 -2.27
N PHE A 569 24.75 2.38 -3.54
CA PHE A 569 25.86 2.21 -4.49
C PHE A 569 26.58 3.53 -4.74
N CYS A 570 25.87 4.67 -4.67
CA CYS A 570 26.51 5.97 -4.80
C CYS A 570 27.48 6.26 -3.66
N ARG A 571 27.10 6.00 -2.41
CA ARG A 571 27.97 6.23 -1.23
C ARG A 571 29.31 5.49 -1.33
N VAL A 572 29.27 4.20 -1.66
CA VAL A 572 30.49 3.40 -1.86
C VAL A 572 31.20 3.78 -3.16
N GLY A 573 30.41 4.15 -4.17
CA GLY A 573 30.87 4.57 -5.48
C GLY A 573 31.51 5.96 -5.51
N GLN A 574 31.55 6.73 -4.42
CA GLN A 574 32.28 8.00 -4.36
C GLN A 574 33.78 7.80 -4.07
N GLU A 575 34.18 6.64 -3.55
CA GLU A 575 35.56 6.38 -3.14
C GLU A 575 36.55 6.53 -4.32
N GLY A 576 37.52 7.42 -4.16
CA GLY A 576 38.59 7.67 -5.13
C GLY A 576 38.23 8.56 -6.32
N ILE A 577 37.07 9.25 -6.29
CA ILE A 577 36.71 10.28 -7.27
C ILE A 577 37.13 11.66 -6.74
N ASP A 578 37.80 12.45 -7.59
CA ASP A 578 38.31 13.78 -7.23
C ASP A 578 37.26 14.91 -7.48
N THR A 579 35.96 14.60 -7.43
CA THR A 579 34.84 15.54 -7.66
C THR A 579 33.92 15.59 -6.44
N SER A 580 33.09 16.63 -6.30
CA SER A 580 32.21 16.70 -5.13
C SER A 580 31.13 15.61 -5.15
N ASP A 581 30.82 15.06 -3.96
CA ASP A 581 29.84 13.98 -3.77
C ASP A 581 28.49 14.32 -4.41
N LEU A 582 28.08 15.57 -4.26
CA LEU A 582 26.85 16.09 -4.85
C LEU A 582 26.84 16.01 -6.38
N GLN A 583 28.00 16.21 -7.03
CA GLN A 583 28.09 16.09 -8.48
C GLN A 583 27.89 14.65 -8.95
N PHE A 584 28.52 13.72 -8.24
CA PHE A 584 28.42 12.29 -8.50
C PHE A 584 26.99 11.77 -8.32
N ASP A 585 26.33 12.19 -7.23
CA ASP A 585 24.96 11.78 -6.92
C ASP A 585 23.96 12.31 -7.95
N PHE A 586 24.07 13.58 -8.37
CA PHE A 586 23.19 14.13 -9.41
C PHE A 586 23.39 13.48 -10.78
N LEU A 587 24.65 13.22 -11.17
CA LEU A 587 24.92 12.50 -12.42
C LEU A 587 24.34 11.08 -12.39
N SER A 588 24.51 10.39 -11.27
CA SER A 588 23.95 9.04 -11.08
C SER A 588 22.43 9.05 -11.12
N CYS A 589 21.76 10.01 -10.45
CA CYS A 589 20.30 10.13 -10.51
C CYS A 589 19.81 10.45 -11.92
N TYR A 590 20.49 11.34 -12.65
CA TYR A 590 20.18 11.66 -14.04
C TYR A 590 20.28 10.43 -14.97
N LEU A 591 21.38 9.67 -14.89
CA LEU A 591 21.57 8.45 -15.68
C LEU A 591 20.55 7.37 -15.32
N ALA A 592 20.18 7.24 -14.04
CA ALA A 592 19.15 6.32 -13.59
C ALA A 592 17.76 6.71 -14.12
N GLU A 593 17.39 8.00 -14.10
CA GLU A 593 16.11 8.45 -14.68
C GLU A 593 16.10 8.32 -16.22
N LEU A 594 17.23 8.51 -16.91
CA LEU A 594 17.33 8.20 -18.34
C LEU A 594 17.03 6.72 -18.61
N SER A 595 17.47 5.81 -17.75
CA SER A 595 17.21 4.37 -17.91
C SER A 595 15.73 4.03 -17.88
N LEU A 596 14.89 4.87 -17.25
CA LEU A 596 13.44 4.69 -17.25
C LEU A 596 12.83 4.86 -18.62
N LEU A 597 13.47 5.56 -19.58
CA LEU A 597 12.93 5.81 -20.92
C LEU A 597 13.09 4.62 -21.88
N ASP A 598 14.16 3.83 -21.75
CA ASP A 598 14.49 2.75 -22.67
C ASP A 598 13.82 1.43 -22.25
N TYR A 599 12.95 0.91 -23.12
CA TYR A 599 12.33 -0.40 -22.94
C TYR A 599 13.35 -1.53 -22.78
N ASN A 600 14.53 -1.41 -23.39
CA ASN A 600 15.59 -2.41 -23.25
C ASN A 600 16.12 -2.52 -21.81
N CYS A 601 15.86 -1.54 -20.95
CA CYS A 601 16.25 -1.61 -19.55
C CYS A 601 15.33 -2.49 -18.70
N VAL A 602 14.09 -2.75 -19.15
CA VAL A 602 13.07 -3.54 -18.43
C VAL A 602 13.55 -4.96 -18.11
N LYS A 603 14.36 -5.55 -19.00
CA LYS A 603 14.88 -6.93 -18.82
C LYS A 603 15.91 -7.06 -17.68
N PHE A 604 16.58 -5.97 -17.30
CA PHE A 604 17.59 -5.99 -16.25
C PHE A 604 16.96 -5.82 -14.87
N VAL A 605 17.54 -6.46 -13.86
CA VAL A 605 17.11 -6.26 -12.46
C VAL A 605 17.51 -4.86 -11.98
N PRO A 606 16.75 -4.22 -11.08
CA PRO A 606 17.02 -2.87 -10.63
C PRO A 606 18.42 -2.63 -10.07
N SER A 607 18.98 -3.58 -9.30
CA SER A 607 20.35 -3.50 -8.78
C SER A 607 21.40 -3.46 -9.90
N LEU A 608 21.20 -4.23 -10.98
CA LEU A 608 22.09 -4.24 -12.14
C LEU A 608 22.06 -2.90 -12.89
N VAL A 609 20.89 -2.29 -13.04
CA VAL A 609 20.76 -0.94 -13.63
C VAL A 609 21.46 0.09 -12.76
N ALA A 610 21.28 0.04 -11.43
CA ALA A 610 21.96 0.95 -10.50
C ALA A 610 23.50 0.79 -10.56
N ALA A 611 24.00 -0.44 -10.63
CA ALA A 611 25.42 -0.72 -10.81
C ALA A 611 25.96 -0.15 -12.13
N SER A 612 25.20 -0.30 -13.22
CA SER A 612 25.55 0.24 -14.54
C SER A 612 25.65 1.76 -14.54
N VAL A 613 24.69 2.42 -13.88
CA VAL A 613 24.63 3.86 -13.71
C VAL A 613 25.84 4.36 -12.93
N VAL A 614 26.16 3.73 -11.79
CA VAL A 614 27.32 4.09 -10.96
C VAL A 614 28.64 3.89 -11.71
N PHE A 615 28.79 2.77 -12.42
CA PHE A 615 29.95 2.53 -13.28
C PHE A 615 30.10 3.64 -14.33
N LEU A 616 29.01 3.99 -15.01
CA LEU A 616 29.03 5.00 -16.07
C LEU A 616 29.32 6.40 -15.51
N ALA A 617 28.72 6.77 -14.38
CA ALA A 617 29.00 8.03 -13.70
C ALA A 617 30.48 8.15 -13.31
N ARG A 618 31.06 7.09 -12.73
CA ARG A 618 32.50 7.03 -12.40
C ARG A 618 33.38 7.17 -13.64
N PHE A 619 33.02 6.47 -14.72
CA PHE A 619 33.75 6.56 -15.98
C PHE A 619 33.74 7.98 -16.55
N MET A 620 32.58 8.65 -16.53
CA MET A 620 32.43 10.01 -17.05
C MET A 620 33.19 11.05 -16.22
N LEU A 621 33.21 10.91 -14.89
CA LEU A 621 33.87 11.86 -13.99
C LEU A 621 35.37 11.58 -13.84
N SER A 622 35.83 10.35 -14.08
CA SER A 622 37.22 9.94 -13.93
C SER A 622 37.65 8.94 -15.02
N PRO A 623 37.71 9.35 -16.30
CA PRO A 623 37.93 8.45 -17.44
C PRO A 623 39.32 7.78 -17.45
N LYS A 624 40.27 8.29 -16.67
CA LYS A 624 41.63 7.74 -16.55
C LYS A 624 41.74 6.64 -15.48
N LYS A 625 40.74 6.48 -14.60
CA LYS A 625 40.72 5.47 -13.53
C LYS A 625 39.76 4.35 -13.94
N HIS A 626 40.03 3.12 -13.49
CA HIS A 626 39.09 2.02 -13.71
C HIS A 626 37.77 2.34 -12.95
N PRO A 627 36.59 2.36 -13.62
CA PRO A 627 35.37 2.83 -12.99
C PRO A 627 34.83 1.88 -11.91
N TRP A 628 35.20 0.60 -11.93
CA TRP A 628 34.77 -0.38 -10.93
C TRP A 628 35.88 -0.66 -9.92
N ASN A 629 35.64 -0.39 -8.63
CA ASN A 629 36.60 -0.62 -7.55
C ASN A 629 36.25 -1.88 -6.73
N SER A 630 37.16 -2.30 -5.84
CA SER A 630 36.96 -3.49 -5.00
C SER A 630 35.75 -3.35 -4.06
N ALA A 631 35.51 -2.14 -3.53
CA ALA A 631 34.39 -1.89 -2.62
C ALA A 631 33.03 -2.10 -3.30
N LEU A 632 32.85 -1.58 -4.53
CA LEU A 632 31.65 -1.82 -5.34
C LEU A 632 31.50 -3.30 -5.71
N HIS A 633 32.60 -3.99 -6.02
CA HIS A 633 32.55 -5.43 -6.28
C HIS A 633 32.10 -6.22 -5.05
N GLN A 634 32.62 -5.92 -3.87
CA GLN A 634 32.24 -6.58 -2.61
C GLN A 634 30.77 -6.29 -2.25
N LEU A 635 30.34 -5.04 -2.38
CA LEU A 635 28.97 -4.63 -2.09
C LEU A 635 27.95 -5.29 -3.01
N THR A 636 28.18 -5.22 -4.33
CA THR A 636 27.18 -5.59 -5.34
C THR A 636 27.31 -7.02 -5.81
N ARG A 637 28.48 -7.64 -5.60
CA ARG A 637 28.88 -8.95 -6.15
C ARG A 637 28.95 -8.99 -7.70
N TYR A 638 28.74 -7.86 -8.38
CA TYR A 638 28.82 -7.77 -9.84
C TYR A 638 30.24 -7.51 -10.35
N LYS A 639 30.53 -8.05 -11.53
CA LYS A 639 31.69 -7.74 -12.38
C LYS A 639 31.25 -6.85 -13.54
N PRO A 640 32.13 -6.00 -14.10
CA PRO A 640 31.79 -5.14 -15.24
C PRO A 640 31.20 -5.89 -16.45
N ALA A 641 31.61 -7.14 -16.66
CA ALA A 641 31.07 -7.99 -17.72
C ALA A 641 29.57 -8.30 -17.54
N ASP A 642 29.09 -8.40 -16.31
CA ASP A 642 27.70 -8.79 -15.99
C ASP A 642 26.69 -7.72 -16.42
N PHE A 643 27.11 -6.46 -16.44
CA PHE A 643 26.24 -5.31 -16.70
C PHE A 643 26.67 -4.44 -17.88
N LYS A 644 27.65 -4.91 -18.66
CA LYS A 644 28.17 -4.24 -19.86
C LYS A 644 27.07 -3.80 -20.82
N GLU A 645 26.11 -4.67 -21.10
CA GLU A 645 25.01 -4.35 -22.02
C GLU A 645 24.15 -3.17 -21.50
N CYS A 646 23.86 -3.15 -20.20
CA CYS A 646 23.06 -2.09 -19.59
C CYS A 646 23.82 -0.75 -19.60
N VAL A 647 25.14 -0.75 -19.32
CA VAL A 647 25.99 0.45 -19.44
C VAL A 647 25.93 1.04 -20.85
N LEU A 648 26.03 0.19 -21.88
CA LEU A 648 25.96 0.65 -23.28
C LEU A 648 24.59 1.26 -23.60
N ASN A 649 23.49 0.63 -23.16
CA ASN A 649 22.15 1.16 -23.35
C ASN A 649 21.96 2.54 -22.69
N VAL A 650 22.37 2.69 -21.41
CA VAL A 650 22.25 3.95 -20.68
C VAL A 650 23.17 5.03 -21.27
N HIS A 651 24.37 4.64 -21.75
CA HIS A 651 25.27 5.58 -22.41
C HIS A 651 24.75 6.07 -23.76
N ASP A 652 24.12 5.20 -24.55
CA ASP A 652 23.48 5.62 -25.81
C ASP A 652 22.31 6.58 -25.56
N LEU A 653 21.56 6.40 -24.46
CA LEU A 653 20.56 7.37 -24.01
C LEU A 653 21.23 8.69 -23.63
N TYR A 654 22.32 8.66 -22.84
CA TYR A 654 23.07 9.85 -22.46
C TYR A 654 23.56 10.67 -23.66
N LEU A 655 24.09 9.99 -24.69
CA LEU A 655 24.55 10.62 -25.93
C LEU A 655 23.43 11.01 -26.90
N SER A 656 22.16 10.83 -26.53
CA SER A 656 20.99 11.11 -27.38
C SER A 656 20.96 10.28 -28.67
N ARG A 657 21.63 9.12 -28.70
CA ARG A 657 21.58 8.20 -29.86
C ARG A 657 20.25 7.48 -29.95
N LYS A 658 19.60 7.28 -28.79
CA LYS A 658 18.22 6.77 -28.67
C LYS A 658 17.32 7.88 -28.13
N GLY A 659 16.14 8.06 -28.74
CA GLY A 659 15.11 8.99 -28.26
C GLY A 659 15.54 10.47 -28.15
N PRO A 660 16.20 11.08 -29.15
CA PRO A 660 16.64 12.48 -29.06
C PRO A 660 15.49 13.49 -28.90
N SER A 661 14.25 13.09 -29.16
CA SER A 661 13.07 13.92 -28.92
C SER A 661 12.57 13.91 -27.47
N LEU A 662 13.03 12.96 -26.64
CA LEU A 662 12.65 12.81 -25.24
C LEU A 662 13.56 13.69 -24.38
N GLN A 663 13.03 14.79 -23.87
CA GLN A 663 13.84 15.87 -23.29
C GLN A 663 13.52 16.14 -21.82
N ALA A 664 12.43 15.63 -21.27
CA ALA A 664 11.97 16.00 -19.93
C ALA A 664 13.02 15.72 -18.85
N VAL A 665 13.64 14.54 -18.87
CA VAL A 665 14.72 14.18 -17.94
C VAL A 665 15.92 15.13 -18.10
N ARG A 666 16.27 15.52 -19.34
CA ARG A 666 17.38 16.43 -19.59
C ARG A 666 17.08 17.83 -19.08
N GLU A 667 15.87 18.32 -19.34
CA GLU A 667 15.43 19.64 -18.91
C GLU A 667 15.34 19.74 -17.40
N LYS A 668 14.79 18.72 -16.71
CA LYS A 668 14.76 18.60 -15.25
C LYS A 668 16.14 18.82 -14.64
N TYR A 669 17.14 18.10 -15.12
CA TYR A 669 18.52 18.18 -14.60
C TYR A 669 19.32 19.39 -15.14
N GLN A 670 18.77 20.15 -16.10
CA GLN A 670 19.32 21.45 -16.53
C GLN A 670 18.79 22.63 -15.70
N GLN A 671 17.55 22.55 -15.19
CA GLN A 671 16.87 23.66 -14.51
C GLN A 671 17.29 23.84 -13.04
N HIS A 672 17.67 22.76 -12.36
CA HIS A 672 18.20 22.84 -11.01
C HIS A 672 19.47 23.71 -10.99
N LYS A 673 19.67 24.50 -9.91
CA LYS A 673 20.90 25.27 -9.58
C LYS A 673 22.20 24.42 -9.49
N THR A 674 22.21 23.23 -10.06
CA THR A 674 23.35 22.36 -10.29
C THR A 674 24.08 22.80 -11.55
N ARG A 675 25.14 23.58 -11.39
CA ARG A 675 26.22 23.80 -12.39
C ARG A 675 26.93 22.50 -12.85
N VAL A 676 26.37 21.32 -12.59
CA VAL A 676 27.02 20.02 -12.67
C VAL A 676 26.72 19.32 -14.00
N ALA A 677 25.50 19.43 -14.53
CA ALA A 677 25.20 18.89 -15.86
C ALA A 677 25.99 19.61 -16.97
N MET A 678 26.37 20.87 -16.75
CA MET A 678 27.20 21.63 -17.71
C MET A 678 28.67 21.16 -17.76
N VAL A 679 29.22 20.59 -16.68
CA VAL A 679 30.63 20.15 -16.69
C VAL A 679 30.78 18.79 -17.39
N ALA A 680 29.76 17.93 -17.34
CA ALA A 680 29.74 16.67 -18.10
C ALA A 680 29.39 16.86 -19.59
N MET A 681 28.64 17.91 -19.97
CA MET A 681 28.34 18.19 -21.39
C MET A 681 29.57 18.65 -22.21
N VAL A 682 30.66 19.06 -21.56
CA VAL A 682 31.88 19.58 -22.23
C VAL A 682 33.04 18.56 -22.21
N ALA A 683 32.95 17.46 -21.46
CA ALA A 683 34.05 16.50 -21.33
C ALA A 683 33.83 15.19 -22.13
N MET A 684 34.33 15.22 -23.37
CA MET A 684 34.88 14.11 -24.16
C MET A 684 33.97 13.01 -24.73
N VAL A 685 33.85 13.08 -26.06
CA VAL A 685 33.76 11.94 -26.98
C VAL A 685 35.06 11.12 -26.85
N ALA A 686 35.07 10.12 -25.97
CA ALA A 686 36.02 9.01 -26.06
C ALA A 686 35.26 7.77 -26.55
N PRO A 687 35.75 7.04 -27.57
CA PRO A 687 35.07 5.85 -28.04
C PRO A 687 35.11 4.77 -26.96
N ILE A 688 33.93 4.29 -26.53
CA ILE A 688 33.71 3.14 -25.63
C ILE A 688 34.23 1.80 -26.24
N ALA A 689 34.89 1.83 -27.40
CA ALA A 689 35.48 0.66 -28.04
C ALA A 689 36.69 0.04 -27.28
N ARG A 690 36.97 0.47 -26.04
CA ARG A 690 38.02 -0.10 -25.16
C ARG A 690 37.49 -0.38 -23.75
N LEU A 691 36.34 -1.05 -23.65
CA LEU A 691 36.01 -1.83 -22.45
C LEU A 691 36.77 -3.16 -22.55
N PRO A 692 37.66 -3.53 -21.61
CA PRO A 692 38.16 -4.89 -21.53
C PRO A 692 37.01 -5.91 -21.35
#